data_AF-A0A416T419-F1
#
_entry.id   AF-A0A416T419-F1
#
_cell.length_a   1.000
_cell.length_b   1.000
_cell.length_c   1.000
_cell.angle_alpha   90.00
_cell.angle_beta   90.00
_cell.angle_gamma   90.00
#
_symmetry.space_group_name_H-M   'P 1'
#
loop_
_entity.id
_entity.type
_entity.pdbx_description
1 polymer ?
#
loop_
_entity_poly.entity_id
_entity_poly.type
_entity_poly.pdbx_seq_one_letter_code
_entity_poly.pdbx_strand_id
1 'polypeptide(L)'
;MKDMVGNKFMKLKNELHIGKNDIIAMGLMLLALLILMQYRTYRPFLDESDNFLGGKILSRGGVIYKDYISQHMPGMYYIVGIIVKLGFTEIQEIRTCFYLLIFLSWIVMYFRYKNIFSSWIIPTFVFMYLSMFSISKGHTVLAEQIEIIAFMVLICELFLFFKTKKLKLSSAIFISISTWLAIACAMTAVWTIFFMALIFIIIYIEQLKSSENKKNIMNEIIRTSVIIAIPFIIWMVYLLKTNSVEEWFYQAYKFNQEVYGKYVNFSGIFKTVIDPFFGYGNMIWKAVQQLTVSLYSSAIILAYVVVNILFCIEMSRKGKIYGILMFVTIIAMGNRSFGIWSSDENMHATPYLAMTGFMLAYLLFEVWNVRKVTIIMLTFLMIVPITSALNEVSEYNNNIKYVETSDTAKYINALTKKNEKIFLVGFNEYNDYNAYNRMPATRLVHIHPWFMEEFQQDVINDLEKNKTRVIVNAEDMDIWGYKYVDYAASLRNYILQNYTQIGKSEANVWVRNDYYEKALEKLNYDNNMIVPNNEELKGITSINGKRVSECFVPKVKKLVKISTYITINGDIRDGYYMVDLYSQKDKKCIYSSVVPISGIVDGWQMFDLDDVKVTPGNKYEVRISVAGVSETCNVNIGVIKNNASLKTKINNKLINQDLALRVYGK
;
A
#
# COMPACT_ATOMS: atom_id res chain seq x y z
N MET A 1 -49.63 -0.54 -1.62
CA MET A 1 -48.23 -0.24 -1.22
C MET A 1 -47.56 0.82 -2.11
N LYS A 2 -47.61 0.74 -3.45
CA LYS A 2 -47.05 1.78 -4.35
C LYS A 2 -47.60 3.19 -4.07
N ASP A 3 -48.90 3.34 -3.89
CA ASP A 3 -49.52 4.66 -3.65
C ASP A 3 -49.23 5.23 -2.25
N MET A 4 -48.99 4.35 -1.28
CA MET A 4 -48.68 4.71 0.10
C MET A 4 -47.22 5.16 0.27
N VAL A 5 -46.30 4.55 -0.48
CA VAL A 5 -44.90 4.97 -0.59
C VAL A 5 -44.79 6.27 -1.39
N GLY A 6 -45.55 6.41 -2.48
CA GLY A 6 -45.62 7.63 -3.29
C GLY A 6 -46.10 8.85 -2.49
N ASN A 7 -47.17 8.70 -1.69
CA ASN A 7 -47.71 9.79 -0.88
C ASN A 7 -46.79 10.19 0.29
N LYS A 8 -46.12 9.24 0.96
CA LYS A 8 -45.12 9.56 1.99
C LYS A 8 -43.90 10.27 1.39
N PHE A 9 -43.44 9.84 0.22
CA PHE A 9 -42.31 10.45 -0.47
C PHE A 9 -42.62 11.87 -0.97
N MET A 10 -43.82 12.10 -1.52
CA MET A 10 -44.30 13.44 -1.91
C MET A 10 -44.43 14.38 -0.70
N LYS A 11 -44.92 13.88 0.43
CA LYS A 11 -45.02 14.66 1.66
C LYS A 11 -43.65 15.07 2.21
N LEU A 12 -42.70 14.13 2.26
CA LEU A 12 -41.30 14.40 2.66
C LEU A 12 -40.62 15.39 1.70
N LYS A 13 -40.87 15.27 0.39
CA LYS A 13 -40.32 16.16 -0.65
C LYS A 13 -40.78 17.61 -0.47
N ASN A 14 -42.06 17.79 -0.13
CA ASN A 14 -42.65 19.11 0.10
C ASN A 14 -42.18 19.72 1.44
N GLU A 15 -41.97 18.91 2.47
CA GLU A 15 -41.43 19.34 3.77
C GLU A 15 -39.92 19.67 3.71
N LEU A 16 -39.15 18.99 2.85
CA LEU A 16 -37.70 19.18 2.69
C LEU A 16 -37.29 20.13 1.54
N HIS A 17 -38.26 20.74 0.83
CA HIS A 17 -38.02 21.59 -0.34
C HIS A 17 -37.09 20.95 -1.40
N ILE A 18 -37.28 19.66 -1.69
CA ILE A 18 -36.42 18.91 -2.63
C ILE A 18 -36.92 19.10 -4.08
N GLY A 19 -36.15 19.83 -4.88
CA GLY A 19 -36.41 20.10 -6.30
C GLY A 19 -35.93 18.99 -7.24
N LYS A 20 -36.26 19.11 -8.54
CA LYS A 20 -35.81 18.17 -9.58
C LYS A 20 -34.28 18.08 -9.66
N ASN A 21 -33.58 19.21 -9.55
CA ASN A 21 -32.12 19.25 -9.59
C ASN A 21 -31.49 18.57 -8.36
N ASP A 22 -32.15 18.62 -7.20
CA ASP A 22 -31.68 17.92 -6.00
C ASP A 22 -31.70 16.40 -6.22
N ILE A 23 -32.78 15.87 -6.79
CA ILE A 23 -32.90 14.44 -7.11
C ILE A 23 -31.81 14.00 -8.10
N ILE A 24 -31.56 14.79 -9.14
CA ILE A 24 -30.53 14.45 -10.13
C ILE A 24 -29.13 14.51 -9.50
N ALA A 25 -28.83 15.57 -8.74
CA ALA A 25 -27.56 15.71 -8.05
C ALA A 25 -27.31 14.55 -7.08
N MET A 26 -28.33 14.14 -6.31
CA MET A 26 -28.25 12.98 -5.42
C MET A 26 -28.06 11.67 -6.18
N GLY A 27 -28.78 11.46 -7.29
CA GLY A 27 -28.61 10.28 -8.14
C GLY A 27 -27.21 10.19 -8.74
N LEU A 28 -26.65 11.33 -9.14
CA LEU A 28 -25.28 11.48 -9.63
C LEU A 28 -24.23 11.17 -8.55
N MET A 29 -24.38 11.69 -7.34
CA MET A 29 -23.50 11.37 -6.22
C MET A 29 -23.63 9.91 -5.78
N LEU A 30 -24.83 9.33 -5.86
CA LEU A 30 -25.04 7.90 -5.58
C LEU A 30 -24.35 7.02 -6.63
N LEU A 31 -24.43 7.39 -7.91
CA LEU A 31 -23.67 6.73 -8.96
C LEU A 31 -22.16 6.83 -8.68
N ALA A 32 -21.68 7.98 -8.22
CA ALA A 32 -20.28 8.15 -7.82
C ALA A 32 -19.89 7.19 -6.68
N LEU A 33 -20.73 7.04 -5.66
CA LEU A 33 -20.52 6.05 -4.59
C LEU A 33 -20.47 4.61 -5.15
N LEU A 34 -21.36 4.25 -6.07
CA LEU A 34 -21.36 2.92 -6.68
C LEU A 34 -20.08 2.64 -7.46
N ILE A 35 -19.51 3.66 -8.12
CA ILE A 35 -18.19 3.56 -8.77
C ILE A 35 -17.11 3.35 -7.71
N LEU A 36 -17.10 4.12 -6.62
CA LEU A 36 -16.15 3.93 -5.52
C LEU A 36 -16.19 2.52 -4.94
N MET A 37 -17.39 1.95 -4.79
CA MET A 37 -17.56 0.61 -4.24
C MET A 37 -16.88 -0.49 -5.08
N GLN A 38 -16.55 -0.24 -6.35
CA GLN A 38 -15.79 -1.19 -7.17
C GLN A 38 -14.33 -1.31 -6.70
N TYR A 39 -13.76 -0.23 -6.15
CA TYR A 39 -12.38 -0.21 -5.67
C TYR A 39 -12.22 -0.73 -4.23
N ARG A 40 -13.32 -1.02 -3.53
CA ARG A 40 -13.24 -1.49 -2.13
C ARG A 40 -12.45 -2.78 -1.97
N THR A 41 -12.39 -3.58 -3.03
CA THR A 41 -11.69 -4.85 -2.99
C THR A 41 -10.20 -4.67 -3.14
N TYR A 42 -9.69 -3.64 -3.83
CA TYR A 42 -8.30 -3.43 -4.31
C TYR A 42 -7.19 -3.61 -3.26
N ARG A 43 -5.94 -3.80 -3.70
CA ARG A 43 -4.82 -4.06 -2.78
C ARG A 43 -4.58 -2.78 -2.00
N PRO A 44 -4.37 -2.84 -0.68
CA PRO A 44 -4.10 -1.64 0.08
C PRO A 44 -2.68 -1.15 -0.19
N PHE A 45 -2.55 0.10 -0.63
CA PHE A 45 -1.25 0.75 -0.78
C PHE A 45 -0.55 0.89 0.58
N LEU A 46 0.79 1.06 0.60
CA LEU A 46 1.61 1.15 1.81
C LEU A 46 1.12 2.20 2.84
N ASP A 47 0.74 3.40 2.42
CA ASP A 47 0.27 4.45 3.36
C ASP A 47 -1.15 4.16 3.87
N GLU A 48 -2.01 3.55 3.05
CA GLU A 48 -3.34 3.11 3.49
C GLU A 48 -3.23 1.95 4.48
N SER A 49 -2.30 1.07 4.19
CA SER A 49 -1.86 -0.04 5.01
C SER A 49 -1.41 0.46 6.40
N ASP A 50 -0.57 1.48 6.43
CA ASP A 50 -0.17 2.19 7.65
C ASP A 50 -1.39 2.71 8.43
N ASN A 51 -2.32 3.39 7.75
CA ASN A 51 -3.55 3.90 8.36
C ASN A 51 -4.41 2.78 9.00
N PHE A 52 -4.50 1.62 8.35
CA PHE A 52 -5.22 0.46 8.87
C PHE A 52 -4.57 -0.13 10.12
N LEU A 53 -3.25 -0.27 10.15
CA LEU A 53 -2.55 -0.81 11.31
C LEU A 53 -2.60 0.15 12.50
N GLY A 54 -2.32 1.44 12.27
CA GLY A 54 -2.43 2.47 13.29
C GLY A 54 -3.85 2.55 13.87
N GLY A 55 -4.88 2.50 13.01
CA GLY A 55 -6.28 2.45 13.44
C GLY A 55 -6.63 1.19 14.24
N LYS A 56 -6.13 0.00 13.84
CA LYS A 56 -6.31 -1.25 14.60
C LYS A 56 -5.66 -1.18 15.97
N ILE A 57 -4.45 -0.66 16.09
CA ILE A 57 -3.75 -0.49 17.37
C ILE A 57 -4.53 0.47 18.27
N LEU A 58 -4.94 1.63 17.73
CA LEU A 58 -5.75 2.60 18.46
C LEU A 58 -7.07 2.00 18.98
N SER A 59 -7.78 1.25 18.13
CA SER A 59 -9.07 0.62 18.49
C SER A 59 -8.96 -0.37 19.65
N ARG A 60 -7.76 -0.92 19.89
CA ARG A 60 -7.44 -1.86 20.96
C ARG A 60 -6.85 -1.18 22.20
N GLY A 61 -6.90 0.14 22.27
CA GLY A 61 -6.45 0.93 23.42
C GLY A 61 -4.99 1.40 23.32
N GLY A 62 -4.30 1.16 22.20
CA GLY A 62 -2.96 1.70 21.98
C GLY A 62 -2.97 3.21 21.71
N VAL A 63 -1.85 3.87 21.96
CA VAL A 63 -1.65 5.31 21.76
C VAL A 63 -0.68 5.52 20.59
N ILE A 64 -1.10 6.30 19.59
CA ILE A 64 -0.23 6.67 18.46
C ILE A 64 1.03 7.40 18.98
N TYR A 65 2.16 7.16 18.34
CA TYR A 65 3.53 7.58 18.69
C TYR A 65 4.16 6.81 19.87
N LYS A 66 3.36 6.21 20.75
CA LYS A 66 3.88 5.39 21.87
C LYS A 66 3.84 3.91 21.61
N ASP A 67 2.70 3.42 21.13
CA ASP A 67 2.44 2.03 20.78
C ASP A 67 2.47 1.80 19.26
N TYR A 68 2.57 2.89 18.48
CA TYR A 68 2.71 2.86 17.03
C TYR A 68 3.57 4.04 16.57
N ILE A 69 4.79 3.76 16.13
CA ILE A 69 5.74 4.79 15.67
C ILE A 69 5.34 5.23 14.26
N SER A 70 5.21 6.53 14.05
CA SER A 70 4.84 7.10 12.75
C SER A 70 5.34 8.52 12.57
N GLN A 71 5.79 8.83 11.36
CA GLN A 71 6.12 10.19 10.94
C GLN A 71 4.89 11.01 10.49
N HIS A 72 3.72 10.38 10.35
CA HIS A 72 2.51 11.04 9.86
C HIS A 72 1.69 11.67 10.99
N MET A 73 0.80 12.61 10.63
CA MET A 73 -0.18 13.16 11.56
C MET A 73 -1.30 12.13 11.83
N PRO A 74 -1.94 12.14 13.02
CA PRO A 74 -2.66 10.96 13.48
C PRO A 74 -4.13 10.90 13.03
N GLY A 75 -4.61 11.89 12.26
CA GLY A 75 -6.01 12.05 11.88
C GLY A 75 -6.58 10.84 11.14
N MET A 76 -5.80 10.26 10.22
CA MET A 76 -6.22 9.04 9.52
C MET A 76 -6.32 7.83 10.44
N TYR A 77 -5.41 7.68 11.41
CA TYR A 77 -5.51 6.63 12.43
C TYR A 77 -6.75 6.80 13.31
N TYR A 78 -7.15 8.05 13.62
CA TYR A 78 -8.37 8.31 14.38
C TYR A 78 -9.63 7.94 13.58
N ILE A 79 -9.69 8.34 12.30
CA ILE A 79 -10.81 8.00 11.41
C ILE A 79 -10.94 6.48 11.27
N VAL A 80 -9.85 5.80 10.93
CA VAL A 80 -9.86 4.34 10.78
C VAL A 80 -10.11 3.65 12.11
N GLY A 81 -9.53 4.13 13.22
CA GLY A 81 -9.73 3.56 14.54
C GLY A 81 -11.18 3.61 15.02
N ILE A 82 -11.93 4.67 14.67
CA ILE A 82 -13.38 4.73 14.90
C ILE A 82 -14.09 3.64 14.10
N ILE A 83 -13.79 3.49 12.81
CA ILE A 83 -14.38 2.46 11.95
C ILE A 83 -14.09 1.05 12.51
N VAL A 84 -12.85 0.78 12.92
CA VAL A 84 -12.46 -0.51 13.50
C VAL A 84 -13.16 -0.74 14.84
N LYS A 85 -13.32 0.29 15.67
CA LYS A 85 -14.04 0.19 16.94
C LYS A 85 -15.54 -0.10 16.77
N LEU A 86 -16.12 0.22 15.62
CA LEU A 86 -17.49 -0.16 15.24
C LEU A 86 -17.60 -1.62 14.78
N GLY A 87 -16.48 -2.36 14.69
CA GLY A 87 -16.44 -3.79 14.36
C GLY A 87 -15.97 -4.11 12.93
N PHE A 88 -15.69 -3.10 12.11
CA PHE A 88 -15.22 -3.29 10.73
C PHE A 88 -13.71 -3.45 10.69
N THR A 89 -13.22 -4.67 10.44
CA THR A 89 -11.81 -5.03 10.65
C THR A 89 -11.09 -5.46 9.38
N GLU A 90 -11.85 -5.84 8.35
CA GLU A 90 -11.33 -6.26 7.06
C GLU A 90 -11.21 -5.06 6.10
N ILE A 91 -10.23 -5.08 5.19
CA ILE A 91 -9.90 -3.94 4.29
C ILE A 91 -11.13 -3.43 3.54
N GLN A 92 -11.92 -4.36 2.99
CA GLN A 92 -13.10 -4.04 2.19
C GLN A 92 -14.18 -3.33 3.01
N GLU A 93 -14.33 -3.72 4.28
CA GLU A 93 -15.28 -3.12 5.21
C GLU A 93 -14.86 -1.70 5.58
N ILE A 94 -13.57 -1.52 5.89
CA ILE A 94 -13.01 -0.21 6.23
C ILE A 94 -13.15 0.76 5.06
N ARG A 95 -12.79 0.33 3.83
CA ARG A 95 -12.98 1.14 2.62
C ARG A 95 -14.45 1.47 2.35
N THR A 96 -15.35 0.50 2.51
CA THR A 96 -16.79 0.74 2.36
C THR A 96 -17.26 1.85 3.31
N CYS A 97 -16.86 1.78 4.59
CA CYS A 97 -17.19 2.81 5.57
C CYS A 97 -16.55 4.17 5.23
N PHE A 98 -15.31 4.17 4.77
CA PHE A 98 -14.62 5.39 4.37
C PHE A 98 -15.26 6.06 3.14
N TYR A 99 -15.63 5.29 2.12
CA TYR A 99 -16.34 5.83 0.95
C TYR A 99 -17.72 6.37 1.31
N LEU A 100 -18.42 5.72 2.25
CA LEU A 100 -19.67 6.24 2.80
C LEU A 100 -19.45 7.57 3.53
N LEU A 101 -18.36 7.71 4.30
CA LEU A 101 -17.99 8.97 4.96
C LEU A 101 -17.74 10.09 3.94
N ILE A 102 -17.00 9.81 2.86
CA ILE A 102 -16.76 10.75 1.76
C ILE A 102 -18.09 11.15 1.10
N PHE A 103 -18.93 10.17 0.76
CA PHE A 103 -20.23 10.41 0.13
C PHE A 103 -21.17 11.25 1.00
N LEU A 104 -21.25 10.95 2.30
CA LEU A 104 -22.03 11.75 3.25
C LEU A 104 -21.49 13.19 3.34
N SER A 105 -20.18 13.37 3.27
CA SER A 105 -19.57 14.71 3.23
C SER A 105 -20.01 15.48 1.99
N TRP A 106 -20.05 14.85 0.81
CA TRP A 106 -20.58 15.48 -0.41
C TRP A 106 -22.05 15.87 -0.29
N ILE A 107 -22.89 15.02 0.31
CA ILE A 107 -24.30 15.34 0.57
C ILE A 107 -24.42 16.59 1.46
N VAL A 108 -23.67 16.62 2.57
CA VAL A 108 -23.67 17.77 3.49
C VAL A 108 -23.25 19.03 2.77
N MET A 109 -22.19 18.97 1.96
CA MET A 109 -21.70 20.09 1.16
C MET A 109 -22.74 20.55 0.13
N TYR A 110 -23.37 19.62 -0.58
CA TYR A 110 -24.43 19.91 -1.53
C TYR A 110 -25.56 20.72 -0.90
N PHE A 111 -26.17 20.20 0.16
CA PHE A 111 -27.31 20.87 0.79
C PHE A 111 -26.91 22.19 1.46
N ARG A 112 -25.68 22.30 1.96
CA ARG A 112 -25.17 23.54 2.54
C ARG A 112 -24.98 24.63 1.48
N TYR A 113 -24.43 24.28 0.31
CA TYR A 113 -23.98 25.26 -0.66
C TYR A 113 -24.88 25.43 -1.89
N LYS A 114 -25.90 24.58 -2.09
CA LYS A 114 -26.81 24.64 -3.26
C LYS A 114 -27.62 25.94 -3.40
N ASN A 115 -27.77 26.72 -2.33
CA ASN A 115 -28.45 28.02 -2.35
C ASN A 115 -27.46 29.19 -2.53
N ILE A 116 -26.16 28.90 -2.48
CA ILE A 116 -25.08 29.88 -2.61
C ILE A 116 -24.53 29.85 -4.02
N PHE A 117 -24.32 28.63 -4.54
CA PHE A 117 -23.87 28.35 -5.90
C PHE A 117 -24.91 27.56 -6.68
N SER A 118 -24.67 27.42 -7.98
CA SER A 118 -25.33 26.46 -8.85
C SER A 118 -25.32 25.06 -8.24
N SER A 119 -26.49 24.41 -8.30
CA SER A 119 -26.70 23.03 -7.87
C SER A 119 -25.86 21.99 -8.64
N TRP A 120 -25.08 22.42 -9.64
CA TRP A 120 -24.24 21.54 -10.45
C TRP A 120 -22.77 21.56 -10.07
N ILE A 121 -22.31 22.51 -9.25
CA ILE A 121 -20.88 22.58 -8.87
C ILE A 121 -20.45 21.35 -8.08
N ILE A 122 -21.17 21.01 -7.01
CA ILE A 122 -20.79 19.86 -6.16
C ILE A 122 -20.86 18.54 -6.94
N PRO A 123 -21.93 18.22 -7.69
CA PRO A 123 -21.94 17.01 -8.51
C PRO A 123 -20.80 16.97 -9.55
N THR A 124 -20.53 18.06 -10.27
CA THR A 124 -19.43 18.10 -11.24
C THR A 124 -18.07 17.92 -10.56
N PHE A 125 -17.84 18.57 -9.42
CA PHE A 125 -16.65 18.34 -8.62
C PHE A 125 -16.51 16.86 -8.24
N VAL A 126 -17.57 16.20 -7.76
CA VAL A 126 -17.54 14.79 -7.37
C VAL A 126 -17.08 13.89 -8.54
N PHE A 127 -17.55 14.14 -9.76
CA PHE A 127 -17.08 13.38 -10.92
C PHE A 127 -15.65 13.69 -11.31
N MET A 128 -15.22 14.96 -11.22
CA MET A 128 -13.81 15.31 -11.45
C MET A 128 -12.90 14.68 -10.40
N TYR A 129 -13.32 14.64 -9.15
CA TYR A 129 -12.66 13.93 -8.07
C TYR A 129 -12.53 12.42 -8.38
N LEU A 130 -13.59 11.78 -8.89
CA LEU A 130 -13.53 10.37 -9.30
C LEU A 130 -12.54 10.11 -10.44
N SER A 131 -12.38 11.04 -11.38
CA SER A 131 -11.39 10.87 -12.48
C SER A 131 -9.95 10.73 -11.98
N MET A 132 -9.70 11.09 -10.73
CA MET A 132 -8.39 11.03 -10.10
C MET A 132 -8.15 9.71 -9.38
N PHE A 133 -9.20 8.95 -9.08
CA PHE A 133 -9.11 7.65 -8.39
C PHE A 133 -8.33 6.62 -9.21
N SER A 134 -8.41 6.76 -10.54
CA SER A 134 -7.69 5.98 -11.54
C SER A 134 -6.25 6.45 -11.81
N ILE A 135 -5.91 7.71 -11.49
CA ILE A 135 -4.64 8.33 -11.92
C ILE A 135 -3.63 8.47 -10.77
N SER A 136 -4.10 8.43 -9.52
CA SER A 136 -3.33 8.88 -8.34
C SER A 136 -3.53 8.02 -7.08
N LYS A 137 -3.93 6.75 -7.21
CA LYS A 137 -4.34 5.91 -6.06
C LYS A 137 -5.46 6.54 -5.22
N GLY A 138 -6.26 7.44 -5.80
CA GLY A 138 -7.30 8.17 -5.07
C GLY A 138 -8.35 7.28 -4.40
N HIS A 139 -8.47 6.03 -4.86
CA HIS A 139 -9.33 5.01 -4.26
C HIS A 139 -8.86 4.49 -2.89
N THR A 140 -7.66 4.82 -2.45
CA THR A 140 -7.11 4.34 -1.19
C THR A 140 -7.50 5.24 0.00
N VAL A 141 -7.52 4.69 1.22
CA VAL A 141 -7.83 5.42 2.46
C VAL A 141 -6.61 6.24 2.90
N LEU A 142 -6.45 7.42 2.32
CA LEU A 142 -5.32 8.33 2.53
C LEU A 142 -5.75 9.71 3.08
N ALA A 143 -4.77 10.43 3.63
CA ALA A 143 -4.92 11.78 4.18
C ALA A 143 -5.42 12.79 3.13
N GLU A 144 -4.94 12.67 1.90
CA GLU A 144 -5.24 13.58 0.79
C GLU A 144 -6.74 13.64 0.48
N GLN A 145 -7.47 12.53 0.65
CA GLN A 145 -8.92 12.47 0.41
C GLN A 145 -9.68 13.36 1.42
N ILE A 146 -9.23 13.39 2.67
CA ILE A 146 -9.80 14.23 3.73
C ILE A 146 -9.38 15.70 3.56
N GLU A 147 -8.12 15.95 3.17
CA GLU A 147 -7.65 17.30 2.84
C GLU A 147 -8.49 17.94 1.74
N ILE A 148 -8.82 17.19 0.69
CA ILE A 148 -9.65 17.69 -0.43
C ILE A 148 -11.03 18.16 0.07
N ILE A 149 -11.71 17.33 0.87
CA ILE A 149 -13.02 17.68 1.43
C ILE A 149 -12.90 18.93 2.31
N ALA A 150 -11.88 18.97 3.16
CA ALA A 150 -11.62 20.09 4.04
C ALA A 150 -11.34 21.39 3.25
N PHE A 151 -10.44 21.37 2.27
CA PHE A 151 -10.13 22.51 1.42
C PHE A 151 -11.34 22.99 0.62
N MET A 152 -12.14 22.06 0.09
CA MET A 152 -13.34 22.44 -0.64
C MET A 152 -14.37 23.12 0.27
N VAL A 153 -14.57 22.64 1.49
CA VAL A 153 -15.40 23.33 2.50
C VAL A 153 -14.84 24.71 2.80
N LEU A 154 -13.53 24.85 3.01
CA LEU A 154 -12.89 26.13 3.33
C LEU A 154 -13.04 27.15 2.19
N ILE A 155 -12.86 26.75 0.92
CA ILE A 155 -13.10 27.63 -0.23
C ILE A 155 -14.58 27.99 -0.35
N CYS A 156 -15.50 27.05 -0.16
CA CYS A 156 -16.93 27.34 -0.20
C CYS A 156 -17.35 28.33 0.90
N GLU A 157 -16.81 28.19 2.11
CA GLU A 157 -17.00 29.16 3.20
C GLU A 157 -16.39 30.52 2.89
N LEU A 158 -15.21 30.55 2.26
CA LEU A 158 -14.59 31.79 1.81
C LEU A 158 -15.47 32.52 0.81
N PHE A 159 -16.05 31.81 -0.14
CA PHE A 159 -16.98 32.37 -1.13
C PHE A 159 -18.30 32.81 -0.51
N LEU A 160 -18.84 32.05 0.44
CA LEU A 160 -19.97 32.48 1.25
C LEU A 160 -19.64 33.78 1.99
N PHE A 161 -18.43 33.90 2.53
CA PHE A 161 -17.97 35.10 3.22
C PHE A 161 -17.77 36.28 2.27
N PHE A 162 -17.26 36.07 1.05
CA PHE A 162 -17.22 37.12 0.02
C PHE A 162 -18.61 37.69 -0.28
N LYS A 163 -19.63 36.82 -0.36
CA LYS A 163 -21.01 37.22 -0.69
C LYS A 163 -21.73 37.88 0.47
N THR A 164 -21.60 37.34 1.68
CA THR A 164 -22.40 37.75 2.85
C THR A 164 -21.68 38.72 3.76
N LYS A 165 -20.34 38.77 3.68
CA LYS A 165 -19.47 39.58 4.55
C LYS A 165 -19.71 39.30 6.04
N LYS A 166 -20.24 38.12 6.39
CA LYS A 166 -20.51 37.68 7.76
C LYS A 166 -20.35 36.18 7.88
N LEU A 167 -19.60 35.72 8.86
CA LEU A 167 -19.53 34.31 9.24
C LEU A 167 -20.59 34.03 10.29
N LYS A 168 -21.54 33.14 9.97
CA LYS A 168 -22.48 32.61 10.95
C LYS A 168 -21.79 31.61 11.87
N LEU A 169 -22.42 31.27 12.98
CA LEU A 169 -21.93 30.21 13.88
C LEU A 169 -21.71 28.89 13.10
N SER A 170 -22.64 28.55 12.20
CA SER A 170 -22.50 27.39 11.32
C SER A 170 -21.28 27.48 10.39
N SER A 171 -20.86 28.66 9.95
CA SER A 171 -19.65 28.83 9.15
C SER A 171 -18.40 28.58 9.99
N ALA A 172 -18.35 29.17 11.19
CA ALA A 172 -17.25 28.95 12.12
C ALA A 172 -17.05 27.46 12.49
N ILE A 173 -18.14 26.70 12.67
CA ILE A 173 -18.07 25.26 12.94
C ILE A 173 -17.48 24.49 11.75
N PHE A 174 -17.95 24.75 10.52
CA PHE A 174 -17.44 24.08 9.33
C PHE A 174 -15.97 24.44 9.05
N ILE A 175 -15.60 25.70 9.22
CA ILE A 175 -14.20 26.14 9.11
C ILE A 175 -13.35 25.42 10.16
N SER A 176 -13.79 25.39 11.42
CA SER A 176 -13.07 24.73 12.52
C SER A 176 -12.83 23.24 12.26
N ILE A 177 -13.87 22.49 11.91
CA ILE A 177 -13.77 21.05 11.62
C ILE A 177 -12.84 20.80 10.43
N SER A 178 -13.00 21.54 9.33
CA SER A 178 -12.16 21.37 8.15
C SER A 178 -10.70 21.74 8.39
N THR A 179 -10.44 22.84 9.10
CA THR A 179 -9.07 23.25 9.47
C THR A 179 -8.41 22.18 10.34
N TRP A 180 -9.11 21.64 11.33
CA TRP A 180 -8.58 20.57 12.15
C TRP A 180 -8.36 19.28 11.36
N LEU A 181 -9.33 18.83 10.56
CA LEU A 181 -9.22 17.60 9.77
C LEU A 181 -8.04 17.65 8.79
N ALA A 182 -7.87 18.76 8.07
CA ALA A 182 -6.77 18.91 7.13
C ALA A 182 -5.40 18.82 7.84
N ILE A 183 -5.20 19.57 8.93
CA ILE A 183 -3.92 19.57 9.68
C ILE A 183 -3.70 18.22 10.39
N ALA A 184 -4.75 17.64 10.96
CA ALA A 184 -4.68 16.35 11.64
C ALA A 184 -4.36 15.20 10.67
N CYS A 185 -4.72 15.31 9.39
CA CYS A 185 -4.38 14.32 8.38
C CYS A 185 -2.99 14.59 7.75
N ALA A 186 -2.64 15.85 7.50
CA ALA A 186 -1.34 16.22 6.94
C ALA A 186 -0.85 17.57 7.50
N MET A 187 0.33 17.58 8.12
CA MET A 187 0.90 18.80 8.70
C MET A 187 1.12 19.90 7.63
N THR A 188 1.47 19.50 6.41
CA THR A 188 1.71 20.40 5.28
C THR A 188 0.47 21.20 4.88
N ALA A 189 -0.74 20.77 5.24
CA ALA A 189 -1.98 21.51 5.02
C ALA A 189 -2.00 22.90 5.68
N VAL A 190 -1.16 23.11 6.70
CA VAL A 190 -1.04 24.39 7.42
C VAL A 190 -0.75 25.56 6.48
N TRP A 191 0.04 25.34 5.42
CA TRP A 191 0.39 26.39 4.46
C TRP A 191 -0.79 26.81 3.61
N THR A 192 -1.53 25.83 3.09
CA THR A 192 -2.75 26.08 2.31
C THR A 192 -3.78 26.81 3.16
N ILE A 193 -3.99 26.36 4.40
CA ILE A 193 -4.90 27.01 5.35
C ILE A 193 -4.44 28.43 5.69
N PHE A 194 -3.15 28.63 5.91
CA PHE A 194 -2.58 29.95 6.21
C PHE A 194 -2.88 30.95 5.09
N PHE A 195 -2.58 30.61 3.83
CA PHE A 195 -2.86 31.50 2.69
C PHE A 195 -4.35 31.75 2.47
N MET A 196 -5.21 30.74 2.68
CA MET A 196 -6.66 30.95 2.69
C MET A 196 -7.10 31.89 3.83
N ALA A 197 -6.56 31.71 5.04
CA ALA A 197 -6.88 32.52 6.20
C ALA A 197 -6.49 34.00 6.00
N LEU A 198 -5.38 34.28 5.32
CA LEU A 198 -5.00 35.65 4.95
C LEU A 198 -6.09 36.34 4.13
N ILE A 199 -6.80 35.63 3.26
CA ILE A 199 -7.92 36.19 2.50
C ILE A 199 -9.06 36.60 3.44
N PHE A 200 -9.45 35.74 4.39
CA PHE A 200 -10.44 36.09 5.42
C PHE A 200 -10.01 37.30 6.25
N ILE A 201 -8.75 37.33 6.68
CA ILE A 201 -8.19 38.41 7.50
C ILE A 201 -8.22 39.74 6.73
N ILE A 202 -7.84 39.76 5.46
CA ILE A 202 -7.87 40.98 4.62
C ILE A 202 -9.30 41.49 4.50
N ILE A 203 -10.28 40.61 4.24
CA ILE A 203 -11.68 41.00 4.19
C ILE A 203 -12.12 41.63 5.52
N TYR A 204 -11.75 41.03 6.67
CA TYR A 204 -12.05 41.60 7.98
C TYR A 204 -11.38 42.96 8.20
N ILE A 205 -10.13 43.15 7.79
CA ILE A 205 -9.43 44.43 7.87
C ILE A 205 -10.15 45.50 7.04
N GLU A 206 -10.58 45.16 5.82
CA GLU A 206 -11.37 46.06 4.96
C GLU A 206 -12.69 46.46 5.64
N GLN A 207 -13.37 45.51 6.28
CA GLN A 207 -14.60 45.78 7.03
C GLN A 207 -14.35 46.66 8.26
N LEU A 208 -13.29 46.41 9.03
CA LEU A 208 -12.95 47.22 10.20
C LEU A 208 -12.57 48.65 9.82
N LYS A 209 -11.99 48.87 8.63
CA LYS A 209 -11.69 50.22 8.12
C LYS A 209 -12.95 50.97 7.67
N SER A 210 -13.94 50.26 7.14
CA SER A 210 -15.11 50.87 6.49
C SER A 210 -16.39 50.88 7.34
N SER A 211 -16.47 50.08 8.41
CA SER A 211 -17.69 49.92 9.20
C SER A 211 -17.68 50.73 10.50
N GLU A 212 -18.82 51.34 10.81
CA GLU A 212 -19.09 51.96 12.12
C GLU A 212 -19.23 50.92 13.24
N ASN A 213 -19.56 49.66 12.93
CA ASN A 213 -19.84 48.62 13.92
C ASN A 213 -18.65 47.67 14.16
N LYS A 214 -17.49 48.27 14.50
CA LYS A 214 -16.22 47.55 14.72
C LYS A 214 -16.31 46.50 15.82
N LYS A 215 -17.10 46.76 16.87
CA LYS A 215 -17.29 45.84 18.00
C LYS A 215 -17.90 44.51 17.55
N ASN A 216 -18.91 44.53 16.69
CA ASN A 216 -19.55 43.30 16.21
C ASN A 216 -18.62 42.49 15.31
N ILE A 217 -17.81 43.16 14.48
CA ILE A 217 -16.81 42.49 13.64
C ILE A 217 -15.75 41.82 14.53
N MET A 218 -15.24 42.53 15.55
CA MET A 218 -14.27 41.96 16.49
C MET A 218 -14.84 40.76 17.26
N ASN A 219 -16.08 40.84 17.72
CA ASN A 219 -16.76 39.71 18.36
C ASN A 219 -16.88 38.50 17.44
N GLU A 220 -17.15 38.72 16.16
CA GLU A 220 -17.20 37.64 15.16
C GLU A 220 -15.84 36.98 14.94
N ILE A 221 -14.76 37.78 14.86
CA ILE A 221 -13.38 37.30 14.76
C ILE A 221 -13.05 36.44 15.99
N ILE A 222 -13.22 36.99 17.20
CA ILE A 222 -12.93 36.28 18.46
C ILE A 222 -13.73 34.98 18.53
N ARG A 223 -15.04 35.02 18.27
CA ARG A 223 -15.89 33.83 18.28
C ARG A 223 -15.38 32.77 17.30
N THR A 224 -15.03 33.17 16.09
CA THR A 224 -14.54 32.24 15.05
C THR A 224 -13.19 31.65 15.45
N SER A 225 -12.25 32.46 15.94
CA SER A 225 -10.95 31.99 16.43
C SER A 225 -11.07 31.01 17.59
N VAL A 226 -11.95 31.28 18.57
CA VAL A 226 -12.20 30.35 19.69
C VAL A 226 -12.78 29.03 19.18
N ILE A 227 -13.74 29.07 18.25
CA ILE A 227 -14.35 27.85 17.69
C ILE A 227 -13.31 27.03 16.91
N ILE A 228 -12.43 27.67 16.14
CA ILE A 228 -11.32 26.99 15.45
C ILE A 228 -10.36 26.35 16.44
N ALA A 229 -10.07 27.00 17.58
CA ALA A 229 -9.14 26.47 18.58
C ALA A 229 -9.67 25.24 19.34
N ILE A 230 -10.99 25.09 19.53
CA ILE A 230 -11.60 24.00 20.31
C ILE A 230 -11.08 22.60 19.94
N PRO A 231 -11.14 22.13 18.67
CA PRO A 231 -10.68 20.79 18.33
C PRO A 231 -9.18 20.57 18.57
N PHE A 232 -8.35 21.61 18.40
CA PHE A 232 -6.93 21.54 18.74
C PHE A 232 -6.69 21.45 20.24
N ILE A 233 -7.46 22.19 21.04
CA ILE A 233 -7.40 22.11 22.50
C ILE A 233 -7.82 20.72 22.97
N ILE A 234 -8.92 20.18 22.44
CA ILE A 234 -9.37 18.81 22.76
C ILE A 234 -8.29 17.80 22.43
N TRP A 235 -7.68 17.92 21.25
CA TRP A 235 -6.61 17.03 20.82
C TRP A 235 -5.35 17.16 21.70
N MET A 236 -4.94 18.38 22.07
CA MET A 236 -3.82 18.61 22.99
C MET A 236 -4.09 18.02 24.38
N VAL A 237 -5.31 18.19 24.91
CA VAL A 237 -5.73 17.56 26.17
C VAL A 237 -5.67 16.04 26.08
N TYR A 238 -6.05 15.46 24.94
CA TYR A 238 -5.90 14.02 24.70
C TYR A 238 -4.42 13.59 24.76
N LEU A 239 -3.53 14.27 24.03
CA LEU A 239 -2.08 13.96 24.03
C LEU A 239 -1.45 14.10 25.42
N LEU A 240 -1.87 15.11 26.19
CA LEU A 240 -1.43 15.30 27.58
C LEU A 240 -1.90 14.14 28.48
N LYS A 241 -3.15 13.70 28.35
CA LYS A 241 -3.68 12.57 29.13
C LYS A 241 -3.03 11.23 28.80
N THR A 242 -2.60 11.04 27.56
CA THR A 242 -1.88 9.83 27.13
C THR A 242 -0.36 9.91 27.33
N ASN A 243 0.12 11.06 27.84
CA ASN A 243 1.54 11.39 27.97
C ASN A 243 2.30 11.09 26.67
N SER A 244 1.79 11.60 25.55
CA SER A 244 2.31 11.35 24.20
C SER A 244 2.67 12.64 23.44
N VAL A 245 2.76 13.77 24.14
CA VAL A 245 3.04 15.08 23.53
C VAL A 245 4.46 15.13 22.97
N GLU A 246 5.44 14.63 23.74
CA GLU A 246 6.85 14.63 23.34
C GLU A 246 7.08 13.72 22.13
N GLU A 247 6.53 12.50 22.16
CA GLU A 247 6.62 11.54 21.07
C GLU A 247 5.90 12.03 19.82
N TRP A 248 4.73 12.66 19.95
CA TRP A 248 4.04 13.30 18.82
C TRP A 248 4.89 14.40 18.21
N PHE A 249 5.38 15.34 19.02
CA PHE A 249 6.16 16.47 18.52
C PHE A 249 7.45 15.99 17.85
N TYR A 250 8.12 15.01 18.45
CA TYR A 250 9.32 14.42 17.87
C TYR A 250 9.00 13.72 16.53
N GLN A 251 8.09 12.75 16.52
CA GLN A 251 7.89 11.90 15.35
C GLN A 251 7.13 12.61 14.20
N ALA A 252 6.09 13.37 14.50
CA ALA A 252 5.30 14.03 13.46
C ALA A 252 5.93 15.32 12.93
N TYR A 253 6.81 15.98 13.71
CA TYR A 253 7.41 17.26 13.31
C TYR A 253 8.93 17.22 13.23
N LYS A 254 9.64 16.98 14.34
CA LYS A 254 11.10 17.07 14.39
C LYS A 254 11.79 16.05 13.48
N PHE A 255 11.33 14.81 13.51
CA PHE A 255 11.80 13.72 12.68
C PHE A 255 11.67 14.02 11.18
N ASN A 256 10.54 14.63 10.76
CA ASN A 256 10.33 15.06 9.38
C ASN A 256 11.34 16.13 8.94
N GLN A 257 11.71 17.06 9.82
CA GLN A 257 12.64 18.14 9.51
C GLN A 257 14.12 17.71 9.56
N GLU A 258 14.48 16.86 10.52
CA GLU A 258 15.88 16.58 10.86
C GLU A 258 16.39 15.25 10.31
N VAL A 259 15.52 14.26 10.13
CA VAL A 259 15.92 12.89 9.73
C VAL A 259 15.35 12.57 8.35
N TYR A 260 14.03 12.43 8.23
CA TYR A 260 13.39 12.10 6.95
C TYR A 260 13.72 13.12 5.85
N GLY A 261 13.77 14.42 6.20
CA GLY A 261 14.14 15.50 5.27
C GLY A 261 15.49 15.32 4.58
N LYS A 262 16.45 14.58 5.18
CA LYS A 262 17.75 14.24 4.56
C LYS A 262 17.58 13.30 3.36
N TYR A 263 16.59 12.41 3.42
CA TYR A 263 16.35 11.37 2.41
C TYR A 263 15.51 11.86 1.24
N VAL A 264 14.63 12.84 1.47
CA VAL A 264 13.79 13.43 0.42
C VAL A 264 14.29 14.79 -0.07
N ASN A 265 15.50 15.21 0.33
CA ASN A 265 16.06 16.52 0.03
C ASN A 265 15.10 17.68 0.38
N PHE A 266 14.35 17.55 1.48
CA PHE A 266 13.29 18.49 1.86
C PHE A 266 13.46 18.86 3.34
N SER A 267 14.36 19.80 3.63
CA SER A 267 14.63 20.27 5.00
C SER A 267 14.44 21.78 5.11
N GLY A 268 13.68 22.22 6.12
CA GLY A 268 13.53 23.62 6.51
C GLY A 268 12.20 24.28 6.08
N ILE A 269 11.66 25.11 6.97
CA ILE A 269 10.37 25.82 6.80
C ILE A 269 10.32 26.66 5.51
N PHE A 270 11.39 27.40 5.20
CA PHE A 270 11.46 28.23 4.00
C PHE A 270 11.37 27.40 2.72
N LYS A 271 12.05 26.25 2.71
CA LYS A 271 12.07 25.33 1.58
C LYS A 271 10.68 24.75 1.33
N THR A 272 9.93 24.40 2.38
CA THR A 272 8.54 23.93 2.28
C THR A 272 7.57 24.95 1.67
N VAL A 273 7.84 26.26 1.80
CA VAL A 273 7.01 27.31 1.20
C VAL A 273 7.44 27.64 -0.24
N ILE A 274 8.75 27.60 -0.51
CA ILE A 274 9.32 28.05 -1.79
C ILE A 274 9.35 26.93 -2.84
N ASP A 275 9.74 25.71 -2.47
CA ASP A 275 9.87 24.58 -3.40
C ASP A 275 8.59 24.28 -4.19
N PRO A 276 7.38 24.40 -3.62
CA PRO A 276 6.15 24.23 -4.40
C PRO A 276 6.05 25.15 -5.61
N PHE A 277 6.60 26.37 -5.56
CA PHE A 277 6.62 27.27 -6.72
C PHE A 277 7.52 26.76 -7.83
N PHE A 278 8.72 26.27 -7.46
CA PHE A 278 9.63 25.63 -8.42
C PHE A 278 9.04 24.33 -8.96
N GLY A 279 8.39 23.53 -8.12
CA GLY A 279 7.66 22.32 -8.50
C GLY A 279 6.55 22.61 -9.51
N TYR A 280 5.75 23.65 -9.27
CA TYR A 280 4.69 24.09 -10.18
C TYR A 280 5.25 24.56 -11.53
N GLY A 281 6.32 25.37 -11.52
CA GLY A 281 7.01 25.80 -12.74
C GLY A 281 7.62 24.63 -13.52
N ASN A 282 8.25 23.68 -12.82
CA ASN A 282 8.83 22.48 -13.40
C ASN A 282 7.76 21.56 -14.00
N MET A 283 6.59 21.43 -13.36
CA MET A 283 5.45 20.70 -13.90
C MET A 283 5.01 21.29 -15.24
N ILE A 284 4.85 22.61 -15.33
CA ILE A 284 4.47 23.31 -16.57
C ILE A 284 5.55 23.08 -17.64
N TRP A 285 6.82 23.30 -17.30
CA TRP A 285 7.93 23.14 -18.23
C TRP A 285 8.02 21.72 -18.79
N LYS A 286 7.94 20.70 -17.92
CA LYS A 286 7.91 19.29 -18.33
C LYS A 286 6.71 18.98 -19.22
N ALA A 287 5.52 19.49 -18.90
CA ALA A 287 4.34 19.30 -19.75
C ALA A 287 4.54 19.90 -21.14
N VAL A 288 5.15 21.09 -21.26
CA VAL A 288 5.48 21.69 -22.57
C VAL A 288 6.49 20.82 -23.33
N GLN A 289 7.55 20.37 -22.67
CA GLN A 289 8.58 19.52 -23.29
C GLN A 289 8.01 18.17 -23.77
N GLN A 290 7.02 17.62 -23.07
CA GLN A 290 6.44 16.31 -23.36
C GLN A 290 5.23 16.35 -24.31
N LEU A 291 4.85 17.50 -24.87
CA LEU A 291 3.72 17.60 -25.80
C LEU A 291 3.82 16.68 -27.01
N THR A 292 5.03 16.39 -27.49
CA THR A 292 5.26 15.50 -28.65
C THR A 292 5.35 14.03 -28.27
N VAL A 293 5.59 13.70 -27.00
CA VAL A 293 5.85 12.34 -26.51
C VAL A 293 4.64 11.78 -25.76
N SER A 294 4.00 12.60 -24.94
CA SER A 294 2.78 12.26 -24.21
C SER A 294 1.78 13.41 -24.27
N LEU A 295 1.23 13.59 -25.48
CA LEU A 295 0.32 14.70 -25.81
C LEU A 295 -0.86 14.78 -24.85
N TYR A 296 -1.52 13.65 -24.57
CA TYR A 296 -2.75 13.61 -23.78
C TYR A 296 -2.54 14.16 -22.36
N SER A 297 -1.62 13.56 -21.61
CA SER A 297 -1.34 13.95 -20.22
C SER A 297 -0.73 15.36 -20.13
N SER A 298 0.07 15.77 -21.12
CA SER A 298 0.66 17.11 -21.19
C SER A 298 -0.41 18.17 -21.43
N ALA A 299 -1.34 17.89 -22.36
CA ALA A 299 -2.46 18.77 -22.66
C ALA A 299 -3.38 18.94 -21.45
N ILE A 300 -3.62 17.88 -20.67
CA ILE A 300 -4.43 17.96 -19.44
C ILE A 300 -3.77 18.86 -18.41
N ILE A 301 -2.47 18.71 -18.15
CA ILE A 301 -1.73 19.56 -17.20
C ILE A 301 -1.83 21.04 -17.61
N LEU A 302 -1.57 21.32 -18.89
CA LEU A 302 -1.62 22.70 -19.39
C LEU A 302 -3.04 23.26 -19.33
N ALA A 303 -4.06 22.45 -19.58
CA ALA A 303 -5.46 22.84 -19.40
C ALA A 303 -5.77 23.17 -17.93
N TYR A 304 -5.28 22.38 -16.97
CA TYR A 304 -5.42 22.65 -15.54
C TYR A 304 -4.74 23.95 -15.13
N VAL A 305 -3.55 24.22 -15.66
CA VAL A 305 -2.85 25.50 -15.43
C VAL A 305 -3.68 26.68 -15.97
N VAL A 306 -4.27 26.55 -17.17
CA VAL A 306 -5.16 27.57 -17.73
C VAL A 306 -6.39 27.80 -16.85
N VAL A 307 -7.03 26.72 -16.36
CA VAL A 307 -8.15 26.81 -15.41
C VAL A 307 -7.76 27.60 -14.16
N ASN A 308 -6.60 27.29 -13.58
CA ASN A 308 -6.10 27.95 -12.38
C ASN A 308 -5.83 29.44 -12.61
N ILE A 309 -5.24 29.80 -13.76
CA ILE A 309 -5.02 31.21 -14.14
C ILE A 309 -6.35 31.94 -14.32
N LEU A 310 -7.31 31.36 -15.04
CA LEU A 310 -8.63 31.95 -15.27
C LEU A 310 -9.40 32.15 -13.96
N PHE A 311 -9.29 31.21 -13.03
CA PHE A 311 -9.87 31.32 -11.70
C PHE A 311 -9.21 32.44 -10.88
N CYS A 312 -7.88 32.57 -10.93
CA CYS A 312 -7.17 33.68 -10.27
C CYS A 312 -7.52 35.04 -10.87
N ILE A 313 -7.76 35.12 -12.18
CA ILE A 313 -8.26 36.33 -12.85
C ILE A 313 -9.65 36.69 -12.33
N GLU A 314 -10.55 35.71 -12.21
CA GLU A 314 -11.88 35.93 -11.63
C GLU A 314 -11.77 36.43 -10.18
N MET A 315 -10.89 35.83 -9.37
CA MET A 315 -10.64 36.31 -8.01
C MET A 315 -10.06 37.73 -7.98
N SER A 316 -9.22 38.09 -8.95
CA SER A 316 -8.66 39.43 -9.08
C SER A 316 -9.72 40.50 -9.36
N ARG A 317 -10.85 40.13 -9.97
CA ARG A 317 -11.99 41.06 -10.18
C ARG A 317 -12.63 41.52 -8.86
N LYS A 318 -12.50 40.72 -7.80
CA LYS A 318 -12.93 41.10 -6.43
C LYS A 318 -11.88 41.98 -5.72
N GLY A 319 -10.66 42.01 -6.23
CA GLY A 319 -9.49 42.72 -5.69
C GLY A 319 -8.20 42.00 -6.06
N LYS A 320 -7.19 42.74 -6.56
CA LYS A 320 -5.93 42.16 -7.08
C LYS A 320 -5.23 41.25 -6.07
N ILE A 321 -5.24 41.62 -4.78
CA ILE A 321 -4.63 40.84 -3.71
C ILE A 321 -5.29 39.45 -3.55
N TYR A 322 -6.59 39.34 -3.80
CA TYR A 322 -7.31 38.07 -3.71
C TYR A 322 -6.90 37.10 -4.82
N GLY A 323 -6.63 37.60 -6.03
CA GLY A 323 -6.08 36.78 -7.11
C GLY A 323 -4.68 36.25 -6.78
N ILE A 324 -3.81 37.11 -6.25
CA ILE A 324 -2.44 36.73 -5.85
C ILE A 324 -2.47 35.68 -4.73
N LEU A 325 -3.23 35.92 -3.66
CA LEU A 325 -3.32 34.97 -2.55
C LEU A 325 -3.98 33.66 -2.97
N MET A 326 -4.96 33.70 -3.87
CA MET A 326 -5.54 32.47 -4.42
C MET A 326 -4.52 31.69 -5.24
N PHE A 327 -3.71 32.36 -6.06
CA PHE A 327 -2.64 31.71 -6.82
C PHE A 327 -1.64 31.01 -5.89
N VAL A 328 -1.20 31.69 -4.83
CA VAL A 328 -0.32 31.10 -3.82
C VAL A 328 -0.99 29.94 -3.09
N THR A 329 -2.28 30.06 -2.77
CA THR A 329 -3.07 28.98 -2.16
C THR A 329 -3.14 27.75 -3.07
N ILE A 330 -3.36 27.93 -4.37
CA ILE A 330 -3.40 26.83 -5.35
C ILE A 330 -2.06 26.09 -5.39
N ILE A 331 -0.94 26.82 -5.40
CA ILE A 331 0.39 26.21 -5.35
C ILE A 331 0.60 25.48 -4.02
N ALA A 332 0.16 26.04 -2.90
CA ALA A 332 0.27 25.38 -1.59
C ALA A 332 -0.52 24.06 -1.52
N MET A 333 -1.62 23.91 -2.27
CA MET A 333 -2.36 22.64 -2.37
C MET A 333 -1.56 21.51 -3.03
N GLY A 334 -0.51 21.82 -3.80
CA GLY A 334 0.41 20.86 -4.40
C GLY A 334 1.76 20.79 -3.70
N ASN A 335 1.87 21.23 -2.45
CA ASN A 335 3.16 21.38 -1.77
C ASN A 335 3.97 20.09 -1.58
N ARG A 336 3.32 18.92 -1.67
CA ARG A 336 3.98 17.61 -1.63
C ARG A 336 4.33 17.07 -3.01
N SER A 337 3.53 17.37 -4.04
CA SER A 337 3.80 16.99 -5.42
C SER A 337 2.86 17.69 -6.41
N PHE A 338 3.32 17.82 -7.65
CA PHE A 338 2.54 18.21 -8.83
C PHE A 338 2.60 17.15 -9.95
N GLY A 339 3.18 15.97 -9.69
CA GLY A 339 3.37 14.93 -10.69
C GLY A 339 2.06 14.30 -11.17
N ILE A 340 1.96 14.07 -12.48
CA ILE A 340 0.92 13.21 -13.11
C ILE A 340 1.57 12.03 -13.86
N TRP A 341 2.91 12.00 -13.91
CA TRP A 341 3.67 11.20 -14.87
C TRP A 341 4.21 9.86 -14.33
N SER A 342 4.17 9.63 -13.01
CA SER A 342 4.65 8.41 -12.36
C SER A 342 3.61 7.89 -11.37
N SER A 343 3.27 6.60 -11.47
CA SER A 343 2.18 5.95 -10.73
C SER A 343 2.27 6.05 -9.20
N ASP A 344 3.47 6.15 -8.64
CA ASP A 344 3.67 6.08 -7.18
C ASP A 344 3.76 7.43 -6.47
N GLU A 345 4.22 8.49 -7.15
CA GLU A 345 4.29 9.86 -6.60
C GLU A 345 3.02 10.69 -6.87
N ASN A 346 2.13 10.21 -7.74
CA ASN A 346 0.92 10.94 -8.17
C ASN A 346 -0.09 11.19 -7.03
N MET A 347 -0.11 10.36 -5.98
CA MET A 347 -1.09 10.53 -4.88
C MET A 347 -0.98 11.89 -4.17
N HIS A 348 0.23 12.42 -4.05
CA HIS A 348 0.45 13.69 -3.36
C HIS A 348 0.01 14.92 -4.19
N ALA A 349 -0.23 14.75 -5.50
CA ALA A 349 -0.81 15.79 -6.36
C ALA A 349 -2.35 15.85 -6.27
N THR A 350 -2.99 14.87 -5.61
CA THR A 350 -4.45 14.75 -5.54
C THR A 350 -5.14 15.99 -4.98
N PRO A 351 -4.67 16.65 -3.90
CA PRO A 351 -5.33 17.87 -3.43
C PRO A 351 -5.35 19.00 -4.48
N TYR A 352 -4.22 19.24 -5.14
CA TYR A 352 -4.12 20.24 -6.22
C TYR A 352 -5.05 19.94 -7.41
N LEU A 353 -5.03 18.70 -7.90
CA LEU A 353 -5.82 18.29 -9.06
C LEU A 353 -7.34 18.35 -8.77
N ALA A 354 -7.77 17.92 -7.58
CA ALA A 354 -9.18 17.92 -7.20
C ALA A 354 -9.72 19.34 -7.04
N MET A 355 -8.91 20.23 -6.43
CA MET A 355 -9.27 21.62 -6.27
C MET A 355 -9.27 22.37 -7.62
N THR A 356 -8.40 22.01 -8.56
CA THR A 356 -8.49 22.51 -9.94
C THR A 356 -9.81 22.07 -10.61
N GLY A 357 -10.27 20.85 -10.36
CA GLY A 357 -11.58 20.37 -10.80
C GLY A 357 -12.75 21.19 -10.23
N PHE A 358 -12.70 21.54 -8.95
CA PHE A 358 -13.66 22.47 -8.35
C PHE A 358 -13.62 23.85 -9.03
N MET A 359 -12.44 24.40 -9.28
CA MET A 359 -12.27 25.71 -9.93
C MET A 359 -12.85 25.72 -11.34
N LEU A 360 -12.65 24.64 -12.11
CA LEU A 360 -13.28 24.48 -13.41
C LEU A 360 -14.81 24.45 -13.28
N ALA A 361 -15.36 23.67 -12.34
CA ALA A 361 -16.80 23.64 -12.10
C ALA A 361 -17.35 25.03 -11.75
N TYR A 362 -16.66 25.78 -10.89
CA TYR A 362 -17.04 27.16 -10.55
C TYR A 362 -17.03 28.07 -11.79
N LEU A 363 -15.96 28.08 -12.58
CA LEU A 363 -15.87 28.88 -13.80
C LEU A 363 -16.99 28.54 -14.79
N LEU A 364 -17.26 27.25 -15.00
CA LEU A 364 -18.31 26.80 -15.93
C LEU A 364 -19.70 27.26 -15.52
N PHE A 365 -20.04 27.16 -14.23
CA PHE A 365 -21.42 27.38 -13.78
C PHE A 365 -21.69 28.79 -13.27
N GLU A 366 -20.76 29.41 -12.56
CA GLU A 366 -20.95 30.75 -11.97
C GLU A 366 -20.48 31.86 -12.89
N VAL A 367 -19.43 31.62 -13.70
CA VAL A 367 -18.83 32.67 -14.53
C VAL A 367 -19.31 32.57 -15.98
N TRP A 368 -19.30 31.38 -16.57
CA TRP A 368 -19.64 31.16 -17.99
C TRP A 368 -21.06 30.65 -18.22
N ASN A 369 -21.79 30.25 -17.16
CA ASN A 369 -23.18 29.78 -17.19
C ASN A 369 -23.45 28.66 -18.23
N VAL A 370 -22.51 27.72 -18.38
CA VAL A 370 -22.56 26.67 -19.40
C VAL A 370 -23.36 25.47 -18.88
N ARG A 371 -24.64 25.34 -19.29
CA ARG A 371 -25.52 24.24 -18.85
C ARG A 371 -25.55 23.01 -19.77
N LYS A 372 -25.24 23.16 -21.06
CA LYS A 372 -25.33 22.05 -22.06
C LYS A 372 -24.03 21.24 -22.20
N VAL A 373 -22.87 21.87 -22.02
CA VAL A 373 -21.56 21.18 -22.01
C VAL A 373 -21.40 20.26 -20.80
N THR A 374 -22.16 20.53 -19.72
CA THR A 374 -22.22 19.71 -18.51
C THR A 374 -22.55 18.25 -18.78
N ILE A 375 -23.48 17.95 -19.70
CA ILE A 375 -23.85 16.58 -20.02
C ILE A 375 -22.72 15.87 -20.78
N ILE A 376 -22.07 16.57 -21.71
CA ILE A 376 -20.93 16.05 -22.47
C ILE A 376 -19.72 15.83 -21.56
N MET A 377 -19.42 16.78 -20.67
CA MET A 377 -18.36 16.64 -19.66
C MET A 377 -18.65 15.52 -18.68
N LEU A 378 -19.86 15.42 -18.13
CA LEU A 378 -20.24 14.30 -17.25
C LEU A 378 -20.15 12.96 -17.99
N THR A 379 -20.49 12.92 -19.28
CA THR A 379 -20.37 11.70 -20.10
C THR A 379 -18.91 11.32 -20.35
N PHE A 380 -18.05 12.29 -20.66
CA PHE A 380 -16.61 12.08 -20.87
C PHE A 380 -15.87 11.73 -19.56
N LEU A 381 -16.24 12.39 -18.46
CA LEU A 381 -15.74 12.12 -17.11
C LEU A 381 -16.26 10.81 -16.52
N MET A 382 -17.35 10.23 -17.05
CA MET A 382 -17.79 8.88 -16.68
C MET A 382 -16.99 7.81 -17.42
N ILE A 383 -16.49 8.06 -18.63
CA ILE A 383 -15.78 7.05 -19.43
C ILE A 383 -14.43 6.69 -18.78
N VAL A 384 -13.64 7.67 -18.33
CA VAL A 384 -12.27 7.44 -17.82
C VAL A 384 -12.20 6.63 -16.51
N PRO A 385 -12.96 6.96 -15.44
CA PRO A 385 -12.95 6.15 -14.22
C PRO A 385 -13.54 4.77 -14.45
N ILE A 386 -14.56 4.64 -15.33
CA ILE A 386 -15.18 3.33 -15.63
C ILE A 386 -14.21 2.44 -16.41
N THR A 387 -13.49 2.97 -17.41
CA THR A 387 -12.52 2.16 -18.18
C THR A 387 -11.30 1.78 -17.35
N SER A 388 -10.80 2.67 -16.49
CA SER A 388 -9.71 2.33 -15.55
C SER A 388 -10.17 1.33 -14.48
N ALA A 389 -11.36 1.50 -13.89
CA ALA A 389 -11.93 0.54 -12.94
C ALA A 389 -12.06 -0.85 -13.57
N LEU A 390 -12.56 -0.94 -14.81
CA LEU A 390 -12.74 -2.23 -15.48
C LEU A 390 -11.41 -2.93 -15.81
N ASN A 391 -10.38 -2.18 -16.18
CA ASN A 391 -9.06 -2.76 -16.49
C ASN A 391 -8.35 -3.25 -15.22
N GLU A 392 -8.31 -2.44 -14.17
CA GLU A 392 -7.58 -2.78 -12.94
C GLU A 392 -8.30 -3.83 -12.07
N VAL A 393 -9.65 -3.91 -12.06
CA VAL A 393 -10.40 -4.98 -11.37
C VAL A 393 -9.99 -6.36 -11.90
N SER A 394 -9.66 -6.45 -13.20
CA SER A 394 -9.26 -7.71 -13.84
C SER A 394 -7.87 -8.19 -13.39
N GLU A 395 -6.91 -7.28 -13.20
CA GLU A 395 -5.57 -7.57 -12.67
C GLU A 395 -5.61 -7.86 -11.17
N TYR A 396 -6.49 -7.19 -10.43
CA TYR A 396 -6.53 -7.26 -8.98
C TYR A 396 -7.00 -8.62 -8.43
N ASN A 397 -8.00 -9.24 -9.07
CA ASN A 397 -8.45 -10.59 -8.69
C ASN A 397 -7.34 -11.65 -8.79
N ASN A 398 -6.30 -11.39 -9.59
CA ASN A 398 -5.16 -12.28 -9.72
C ASN A 398 -4.13 -12.04 -8.59
N ASN A 399 -3.94 -10.79 -8.16
CA ASN A 399 -2.93 -10.42 -7.16
C ASN A 399 -3.31 -10.75 -5.70
N ILE A 400 -4.58 -10.63 -5.27
CA ILE A 400 -4.97 -11.11 -3.91
C ILE A 400 -4.76 -12.61 -3.81
N LYS A 401 -5.26 -13.34 -4.81
CA LYS A 401 -5.13 -14.79 -4.87
C LYS A 401 -3.66 -15.18 -4.78
N TYR A 402 -2.77 -14.45 -5.44
CA TYR A 402 -1.33 -14.66 -5.35
C TYR A 402 -0.80 -14.52 -3.92
N VAL A 403 -1.15 -13.45 -3.18
CA VAL A 403 -0.68 -13.27 -1.79
C VAL A 403 -1.22 -14.37 -0.87
N GLU A 404 -2.52 -14.67 -0.92
CA GLU A 404 -3.12 -15.73 -0.10
C GLU A 404 -2.55 -17.13 -0.40
N THR A 405 -2.09 -17.36 -1.63
CA THR A 405 -1.51 -18.64 -2.07
C THR A 405 0.02 -18.68 -2.04
N SER A 406 0.67 -17.56 -1.70
CA SER A 406 2.13 -17.45 -1.62
C SER A 406 2.72 -18.43 -0.62
N ASP A 407 3.95 -18.89 -0.87
CA ASP A 407 4.65 -19.79 0.03
C ASP A 407 4.82 -19.14 1.42
N THR A 408 5.11 -17.84 1.50
CA THR A 408 5.14 -17.06 2.75
C THR A 408 3.81 -17.13 3.53
N ALA A 409 2.67 -16.91 2.87
CA ALA A 409 1.36 -16.98 3.53
C ALA A 409 1.06 -18.36 4.13
N LYS A 410 1.42 -19.42 3.41
CA LYS A 410 1.25 -20.81 3.88
C LYS A 410 2.04 -21.06 5.16
N TYR A 411 3.32 -20.66 5.21
CA TYR A 411 4.14 -20.79 6.42
C TYR A 411 3.58 -19.98 7.58
N ILE A 412 3.18 -18.72 7.35
CA ILE A 412 2.61 -17.87 8.41
C ILE A 412 1.33 -18.51 8.94
N ASN A 413 0.43 -18.97 8.08
CA ASN A 413 -0.83 -19.59 8.48
C ASN A 413 -0.64 -20.91 9.24
N ALA A 414 0.35 -21.72 8.87
CA ALA A 414 0.67 -22.95 9.59
C ALA A 414 1.31 -22.68 10.98
N LEU A 415 2.14 -21.65 11.09
CA LEU A 415 2.95 -21.41 12.29
C LEU A 415 2.27 -20.51 13.34
N THR A 416 1.33 -19.68 12.93
CA THR A 416 0.74 -18.60 13.76
C THR A 416 -0.78 -18.58 13.69
N LYS A 417 -1.44 -17.96 14.68
CA LYS A 417 -2.91 -17.78 14.71
C LYS A 417 -3.33 -16.41 14.19
N LYS A 418 -4.60 -16.28 13.75
CA LYS A 418 -5.20 -14.96 13.42
C LYS A 418 -4.99 -13.97 14.57
N ASN A 419 -4.65 -12.72 14.25
CA ASN A 419 -4.26 -11.65 15.19
C ASN A 419 -2.99 -11.90 16.01
N GLU A 420 -2.26 -12.99 15.81
CA GLU A 420 -0.96 -13.17 16.46
C GLU A 420 0.03 -12.11 15.97
N LYS A 421 0.96 -11.72 16.86
CA LYS A 421 2.04 -10.79 16.55
C LYS A 421 3.13 -11.49 15.74
N ILE A 422 3.44 -10.93 14.58
CA ILE A 422 4.59 -11.32 13.75
C ILE A 422 5.43 -10.09 13.43
N PHE A 423 6.62 -10.27 12.89
CA PHE A 423 7.41 -9.16 12.39
C PHE A 423 7.73 -9.34 10.91
N LEU A 424 7.57 -8.29 10.12
CA LEU A 424 7.78 -8.31 8.68
C LEU A 424 8.87 -7.29 8.35
N VAL A 425 9.98 -7.78 7.81
CA VAL A 425 11.04 -7.00 7.17
C VAL A 425 10.91 -7.27 5.68
N GLY A 426 10.42 -6.29 4.95
CA GLY A 426 10.26 -6.38 3.51
C GLY A 426 9.44 -5.22 2.97
N PHE A 427 9.90 -4.67 1.86
CA PHE A 427 9.16 -3.72 1.07
C PHE A 427 8.30 -4.53 0.10
N ASN A 428 7.09 -4.84 0.53
CA ASN A 428 6.02 -5.07 -0.43
C ASN A 428 5.24 -3.76 -0.46
N GLU A 429 4.88 -3.27 -1.64
CA GLU A 429 4.04 -2.08 -1.87
C GLU A 429 2.67 -2.10 -1.12
N TYR A 430 2.41 -3.18 -0.35
CA TYR A 430 1.11 -3.54 0.20
C TYR A 430 1.27 -4.22 1.57
N ASN A 431 0.37 -3.95 2.53
CA ASN A 431 0.43 -4.56 3.87
C ASN A 431 0.25 -6.06 3.85
N ASP A 432 1.35 -6.76 4.03
CA ASP A 432 1.36 -8.19 4.32
C ASP A 432 0.70 -8.49 5.69
N TYR A 433 0.76 -7.59 6.69
CA TYR A 433 0.05 -7.81 7.97
C TYR A 433 -1.46 -7.95 7.81
N ASN A 434 -2.07 -7.08 7.00
CA ASN A 434 -3.51 -7.12 6.78
C ASN A 434 -3.89 -8.32 5.90
N ALA A 435 -3.09 -8.63 4.88
CA ALA A 435 -3.30 -9.80 4.03
C ALA A 435 -3.20 -11.12 4.82
N TYR A 436 -2.22 -11.24 5.72
CA TYR A 436 -2.07 -12.40 6.59
C TYR A 436 -2.98 -12.36 7.83
N ASN A 437 -3.75 -11.29 8.04
CA ASN A 437 -4.58 -11.11 9.23
C ASN A 437 -3.81 -11.28 10.56
N ARG A 438 -2.63 -10.63 10.63
CA ARG A 438 -1.71 -10.64 11.77
C ARG A 438 -1.48 -9.23 12.31
N MET A 439 -0.99 -9.16 13.53
CA MET A 439 -0.61 -7.89 14.16
C MET A 439 0.91 -7.69 14.08
N PRO A 440 1.38 -6.44 14.05
CA PRO A 440 2.80 -6.17 14.19
C PRO A 440 3.29 -6.50 15.60
N ALA A 441 4.45 -7.13 15.68
CA ALA A 441 5.14 -7.40 16.92
C ALA A 441 5.87 -6.19 17.48
N THR A 442 6.14 -5.20 16.63
CA THR A 442 6.92 -3.99 16.94
C THR A 442 6.05 -2.75 16.80
N ARG A 443 6.43 -1.67 17.48
CA ARG A 443 5.74 -0.37 17.37
C ARG A 443 5.98 0.28 16.02
N LEU A 444 7.14 0.05 15.41
CA LEU A 444 7.45 0.46 14.04
C LEU A 444 7.19 -0.70 13.07
N VAL A 445 6.35 -0.47 12.07
CA VAL A 445 5.97 -1.50 11.08
C VAL A 445 6.66 -1.35 9.73
N HIS A 446 7.23 -0.17 9.45
CA HIS A 446 7.91 0.14 8.20
C HIS A 446 9.40 0.27 8.43
N ILE A 447 10.19 -0.60 7.81
CA ILE A 447 11.65 -0.67 7.99
C ILE A 447 12.34 0.16 6.91
N HIS A 448 12.10 1.48 6.90
CA HIS A 448 12.77 2.40 5.97
C HIS A 448 14.12 2.89 6.52
N PRO A 449 15.05 3.34 5.67
CA PRO A 449 16.37 3.85 6.11
C PRO A 449 16.28 4.91 7.21
N TRP A 450 15.43 5.93 7.03
CA TRP A 450 15.25 7.01 8.01
C TRP A 450 14.65 6.54 9.34
N PHE A 451 13.80 5.51 9.33
CA PHE A 451 13.29 4.96 10.57
C PHE A 451 14.32 4.10 11.29
N MET A 452 15.20 3.40 10.56
CA MET A 452 16.29 2.64 11.17
C MET A 452 17.40 3.53 11.72
N GLU A 453 17.62 4.72 11.16
CA GLU A 453 18.55 5.70 11.74
C GLU A 453 18.18 6.04 13.21
N GLU A 454 16.89 6.16 13.52
CA GLU A 454 16.43 6.60 14.86
C GLU A 454 15.84 5.49 15.73
N PHE A 455 15.05 4.57 15.17
CA PHE A 455 14.20 3.63 15.95
C PHE A 455 14.63 2.17 15.82
N GLN A 456 15.81 1.88 15.26
CA GLN A 456 16.27 0.51 15.10
C GLN A 456 16.37 -0.23 16.44
N GLN A 457 16.86 0.44 17.50
CA GLN A 457 16.94 -0.18 18.82
C GLN A 457 15.55 -0.41 19.43
N ASP A 458 14.58 0.48 19.19
CA ASP A 458 13.19 0.26 19.62
C ASP A 458 12.59 -1.00 19.01
N VAL A 459 12.86 -1.26 17.73
CA VAL A 459 12.43 -2.49 17.05
C VAL A 459 13.04 -3.72 17.70
N ILE A 460 14.35 -3.71 17.97
CA ILE A 460 15.04 -4.84 18.63
C ILE A 460 14.45 -5.07 20.03
N ASN A 461 14.30 -4.02 20.83
CA ASN A 461 13.72 -4.08 22.17
C ASN A 461 12.28 -4.64 22.14
N ASP A 462 11.48 -4.25 21.15
CA ASP A 462 10.13 -4.75 20.97
C ASP A 462 10.13 -6.23 20.60
N LEU A 463 11.04 -6.70 19.74
CA LEU A 463 11.17 -8.12 19.39
C LEU A 463 11.58 -8.98 20.60
N GLU A 464 12.52 -8.49 21.40
CA GLU A 464 12.95 -9.14 22.64
C GLU A 464 11.81 -9.23 23.65
N LYS A 465 11.12 -8.12 23.89
CA LYS A 465 10.00 -8.02 24.83
C LYS A 465 8.82 -8.87 24.40
N ASN A 466 8.41 -8.79 23.13
CA ASN A 466 7.25 -9.53 22.63
C ASN A 466 7.57 -11.00 22.37
N LYS A 467 8.84 -11.39 22.39
CA LYS A 467 9.25 -12.78 22.19
C LYS A 467 8.62 -13.31 20.89
N THR A 468 8.79 -12.56 19.80
CA THR A 468 8.18 -12.84 18.49
C THR A 468 8.65 -14.20 17.99
N ARG A 469 7.72 -15.05 17.56
CA ARG A 469 8.04 -16.44 17.16
C ARG A 469 8.37 -16.58 15.69
N VAL A 470 7.70 -15.78 14.86
CA VAL A 470 7.76 -15.87 13.40
C VAL A 470 8.02 -14.47 12.86
N ILE A 471 9.01 -14.37 12.00
CA ILE A 471 9.33 -13.16 11.27
C ILE A 471 9.45 -13.47 9.78
N VAL A 472 9.19 -12.50 8.93
CA VAL A 472 9.56 -12.52 7.51
C VAL A 472 10.74 -11.58 7.35
N ASN A 473 11.83 -12.05 6.76
CA ASN A 473 13.07 -11.28 6.60
C ASN A 473 13.56 -11.34 5.15
N ALA A 474 13.20 -10.32 4.37
CA ALA A 474 13.66 -10.11 3.00
C ALA A 474 15.03 -9.39 3.02
N GLU A 475 16.12 -10.17 2.95
CA GLU A 475 17.48 -9.62 3.07
C GLU A 475 17.93 -8.81 1.84
N ASP A 476 17.32 -9.05 0.69
CA ASP A 476 17.58 -8.40 -0.59
C ASP A 476 16.83 -7.07 -0.77
N MET A 477 16.09 -6.63 0.26
CA MET A 477 15.31 -5.40 0.21
C MET A 477 16.20 -4.17 -0.03
N ASP A 478 15.83 -3.39 -1.05
CA ASP A 478 16.39 -2.08 -1.37
C ASP A 478 15.29 -1.03 -1.33
N ILE A 479 15.55 0.10 -0.67
CA ILE A 479 14.64 1.23 -0.59
C ILE A 479 15.40 2.46 -1.08
N TRP A 480 15.01 2.99 -2.25
CA TRP A 480 15.61 4.19 -2.84
C TRP A 480 17.15 4.11 -3.01
N GLY A 481 17.67 2.91 -3.31
CA GLY A 481 19.10 2.64 -3.44
C GLY A 481 19.82 2.37 -2.12
N TYR A 482 19.11 2.39 -0.99
CA TYR A 482 19.63 1.99 0.32
C TYR A 482 19.29 0.53 0.57
N LYS A 483 20.32 -0.31 0.74
CA LYS A 483 20.15 -1.75 0.98
C LYS A 483 19.90 -2.03 2.46
N TYR A 484 18.93 -2.91 2.74
CA TYR A 484 18.57 -3.34 4.09
C TYR A 484 19.77 -3.79 4.92
N VAL A 485 20.67 -4.56 4.30
CA VAL A 485 21.87 -5.08 4.97
C VAL A 485 22.79 -3.97 5.50
N ASP A 486 22.72 -2.78 4.92
CA ASP A 486 23.56 -1.64 5.28
C ASP A 486 22.88 -0.77 6.35
N TYR A 487 21.68 -0.25 6.06
CA TYR A 487 21.04 0.70 6.97
C TYR A 487 20.38 0.04 8.20
N ALA A 488 20.12 -1.27 8.16
CA ALA A 488 19.50 -2.01 9.26
C ALA A 488 20.43 -3.09 9.85
N ALA A 489 21.75 -2.88 9.78
CA ALA A 489 22.76 -3.88 10.17
C ALA A 489 22.58 -4.47 11.59
N SER A 490 22.29 -3.63 12.60
CA SER A 490 22.08 -4.10 13.99
C SER A 490 20.86 -5.00 14.13
N LEU A 491 19.74 -4.63 13.50
CA LEU A 491 18.52 -5.43 13.45
C LEU A 491 18.75 -6.74 12.72
N ARG A 492 19.44 -6.70 11.58
CA ARG A 492 19.81 -7.91 10.82
C ARG A 492 20.67 -8.85 11.67
N ASN A 493 21.69 -8.34 12.35
CA ASN A 493 22.55 -9.14 13.23
C ASN A 493 21.74 -9.78 14.37
N TYR A 494 20.83 -9.03 14.98
CA TYR A 494 19.91 -9.56 15.98
C TYR A 494 19.06 -10.70 15.41
N ILE A 495 18.49 -10.54 14.20
CA ILE A 495 17.69 -11.57 13.53
C ILE A 495 18.53 -12.83 13.30
N LEU A 496 19.72 -12.70 12.71
CA LEU A 496 20.61 -13.83 12.41
C LEU A 496 21.06 -14.59 13.67
N GLN A 497 21.19 -13.91 14.80
CA GLN A 497 21.57 -14.53 16.06
C GLN A 497 20.41 -15.26 16.75
N ASN A 498 19.17 -14.79 16.56
CA ASN A 498 18.01 -15.24 17.35
C ASN A 498 16.96 -16.04 16.55
N TYR A 499 17.05 -16.04 15.22
CA TYR A 499 16.09 -16.69 14.34
C TYR A 499 16.81 -17.54 13.30
N THR A 500 16.16 -18.62 12.88
CA THR A 500 16.61 -19.52 11.84
C THR A 500 15.58 -19.56 10.72
N GLN A 501 16.04 -19.43 9.47
CA GLN A 501 15.18 -19.50 8.29
C GLN A 501 14.51 -20.89 8.17
N ILE A 502 13.26 -20.92 7.75
CA ILE A 502 12.49 -22.12 7.45
C ILE A 502 11.90 -22.01 6.05
N GLY A 503 11.94 -23.12 5.30
CA GLY A 503 11.29 -23.20 3.99
C GLY A 503 12.19 -22.76 2.84
N LYS A 504 11.58 -22.24 1.75
CA LYS A 504 12.34 -21.84 0.53
C LYS A 504 13.02 -20.54 0.85
N SER A 505 14.21 -20.30 0.27
CA SER A 505 14.81 -18.96 0.38
C SER A 505 13.82 -17.89 -0.09
N GLU A 506 13.03 -18.19 -1.13
CA GLU A 506 11.98 -17.30 -1.68
C GLU A 506 10.84 -16.96 -0.68
N ALA A 507 10.56 -17.83 0.30
CA ALA A 507 9.49 -17.55 1.27
C ALA A 507 9.91 -16.54 2.36
N ASN A 508 11.23 -16.37 2.56
CA ASN A 508 11.82 -15.44 3.53
C ASN A 508 11.25 -15.57 4.96
N VAL A 509 10.74 -16.74 5.37
CA VAL A 509 10.18 -16.95 6.73
C VAL A 509 11.26 -17.47 7.67
N TRP A 510 11.36 -16.85 8.84
CA TRP A 510 12.29 -17.21 9.89
C TRP A 510 11.53 -17.41 11.20
N VAL A 511 11.99 -18.35 12.02
CA VAL A 511 11.42 -18.63 13.32
C VAL A 511 12.46 -18.51 14.41
N ARG A 512 12.02 -18.14 15.61
CA ARG A 512 12.92 -18.01 16.75
C ARG A 512 13.59 -19.35 17.06
N ASN A 513 14.87 -19.31 17.41
CA ASN A 513 15.72 -20.51 17.53
C ASN A 513 15.16 -21.56 18.51
N ASP A 514 14.56 -21.14 19.63
CA ASP A 514 13.92 -22.03 20.61
C ASP A 514 12.59 -22.66 20.14
N TYR A 515 11.99 -22.12 19.07
CA TYR A 515 10.74 -22.58 18.47
C TYR A 515 10.98 -23.38 17.18
N TYR A 516 12.22 -23.42 16.68
CA TYR A 516 12.59 -24.01 15.40
C TYR A 516 12.12 -25.47 15.24
N GLU A 517 12.47 -26.34 16.19
CA GLU A 517 12.09 -27.76 16.15
C GLU A 517 10.56 -27.94 16.14
N LYS A 518 9.84 -27.14 16.94
CA LYS A 518 8.38 -27.18 17.01
C LYS A 518 7.73 -26.62 15.75
N ALA A 519 8.36 -25.65 15.10
CA ALA A 519 7.91 -25.12 13.82
C ALA A 519 8.06 -26.18 12.72
N LEU A 520 9.19 -26.89 12.67
CA LEU A 520 9.40 -28.01 11.75
C LEU A 520 8.39 -29.14 11.96
N GLU A 521 8.09 -29.51 13.21
CA GLU A 521 7.08 -30.52 13.52
C GLU A 521 5.70 -30.12 12.98
N LYS A 522 5.29 -28.86 13.19
CA LYS A 522 4.02 -28.34 12.67
C LYS A 522 3.95 -28.34 11.15
N LEU A 523 5.06 -28.01 10.48
CA LEU A 523 5.12 -27.98 9.02
C LEU A 523 5.20 -29.38 8.42
N ASN A 524 5.76 -30.36 9.14
CA ASN A 524 5.74 -31.78 8.76
C ASN A 524 4.38 -32.46 9.02
N TYR A 525 3.48 -31.86 9.79
CA TYR A 525 2.11 -32.36 9.99
C TYR A 525 1.21 -32.11 8.77
N ASP A 526 1.56 -31.12 7.92
CA ASP A 526 1.02 -30.96 6.56
C ASP A 526 2.00 -31.58 5.56
N ASN A 527 1.84 -32.89 5.32
CA ASN A 527 2.72 -33.80 4.55
C ASN A 527 3.06 -33.42 3.08
N ASN A 528 2.92 -32.17 2.65
CA ASN A 528 3.26 -31.69 1.31
C ASN A 528 4.22 -30.47 1.27
N MET A 529 4.70 -29.93 2.40
CA MET A 529 5.53 -28.71 2.43
C MET A 529 6.99 -28.91 2.83
N ILE A 530 7.62 -30.00 2.39
CA ILE A 530 9.08 -30.14 2.51
C ILE A 530 9.74 -29.28 1.44
N VAL A 531 10.46 -28.26 1.89
CA VAL A 531 11.31 -27.47 1.03
C VAL A 531 12.80 -27.76 1.31
N PRO A 532 13.68 -27.78 0.28
CA PRO A 532 15.12 -27.93 0.45
C PRO A 532 15.77 -26.64 1.00
N ASN A 533 16.73 -26.81 1.91
CA ASN A 533 17.75 -25.78 2.14
C ASN A 533 18.64 -25.67 0.89
N ASN A 534 18.86 -24.44 0.42
CA ASN A 534 19.82 -24.10 -0.62
C ASN A 534 21.25 -24.22 -0.05
N GLU A 535 21.82 -25.43 -0.05
CA GLU A 535 23.27 -25.57 -0.16
C GLU A 535 23.61 -25.71 -1.66
N GLU A 536 24.65 -25.02 -2.11
CA GLU A 536 25.11 -24.96 -3.50
C GLU A 536 25.11 -26.33 -4.19
N LEU A 537 24.34 -26.44 -5.28
CA LEU A 537 24.41 -27.56 -6.22
C LEU A 537 25.78 -27.50 -6.92
N LYS A 538 26.75 -28.29 -6.46
CA LYS A 538 27.98 -28.56 -7.24
C LYS A 538 27.66 -29.61 -8.29
N GLY A 539 27.59 -29.17 -9.55
CA GLY A 539 27.27 -30.02 -10.70
C GLY A 539 28.42 -30.94 -11.10
N ILE A 540 28.07 -32.14 -11.58
CA ILE A 540 28.99 -33.09 -12.23
C ILE A 540 28.80 -33.00 -13.75
N THR A 541 29.74 -32.46 -14.51
CA THR A 541 29.68 -32.40 -15.98
C THR A 541 29.81 -33.79 -16.62
N SER A 542 28.88 -34.17 -17.50
CA SER A 542 28.84 -35.49 -18.16
C SER A 542 30.07 -35.78 -19.04
N ILE A 543 30.50 -37.05 -19.00
CA ILE A 543 31.30 -37.69 -20.05
C ILE A 543 30.48 -38.94 -20.46
N ASN A 544 30.15 -39.03 -21.75
CA ASN A 544 29.38 -40.11 -22.37
C ASN A 544 29.89 -41.51 -21.95
N GLY A 545 28.98 -42.43 -21.61
CA GLY A 545 29.32 -43.83 -21.26
C GLY A 545 29.82 -44.08 -19.83
N LYS A 546 29.81 -43.09 -18.94
CA LYS A 546 30.16 -43.26 -17.52
C LYS A 546 28.90 -43.35 -16.63
N ARG A 547 29.01 -44.16 -15.57
CA ARG A 547 27.94 -44.44 -14.60
C ARG A 547 28.31 -43.88 -13.24
N VAL A 548 27.34 -43.30 -12.54
CA VAL A 548 27.45 -42.90 -11.13
C VAL A 548 26.57 -43.83 -10.31
N SER A 549 27.01 -44.25 -9.12
CA SER A 549 26.17 -45.09 -8.26
C SER A 549 26.36 -44.80 -6.79
N GLU A 550 25.31 -45.10 -6.01
CA GLU A 550 25.24 -44.83 -4.58
C GLU A 550 24.57 -45.98 -3.85
N CYS A 551 25.18 -46.43 -2.75
CA CYS A 551 24.63 -47.49 -1.94
C CYS A 551 23.87 -46.96 -0.72
N PHE A 552 22.71 -47.54 -0.41
CA PHE A 552 21.95 -47.22 0.79
C PHE A 552 21.35 -48.48 1.43
N VAL A 553 20.91 -48.35 2.68
CA VAL A 553 20.24 -49.40 3.43
C VAL A 553 18.87 -48.86 3.87
N PRO A 554 17.76 -49.33 3.27
CA PRO A 554 16.43 -48.86 3.63
C PRO A 554 16.05 -49.32 5.03
N LYS A 555 15.32 -48.48 5.76
CA LYS A 555 14.67 -48.81 7.04
C LYS A 555 13.20 -49.24 6.87
N VAL A 556 12.69 -49.13 5.64
CA VAL A 556 11.29 -49.40 5.26
C VAL A 556 11.20 -50.69 4.44
N LYS A 557 10.00 -51.24 4.29
CA LYS A 557 9.74 -52.48 3.52
C LYS A 557 9.36 -52.23 2.05
N LYS A 558 9.01 -50.99 1.71
CA LYS A 558 8.61 -50.59 0.37
C LYS A 558 9.20 -49.23 0.03
N LEU A 559 9.80 -49.13 -1.14
CA LEU A 559 10.20 -47.84 -1.70
C LEU A 559 9.09 -47.35 -2.61
N VAL A 560 8.78 -46.06 -2.54
CA VAL A 560 7.69 -45.47 -3.34
C VAL A 560 8.20 -44.53 -4.42
N LYS A 561 9.34 -43.86 -4.21
CA LYS A 561 9.90 -42.92 -5.18
C LYS A 561 11.43 -42.82 -5.10
N ILE A 562 12.05 -42.53 -6.24
CA ILE A 562 13.43 -42.04 -6.37
C ILE A 562 13.38 -40.67 -7.04
N SER A 563 14.17 -39.71 -6.54
CA SER A 563 14.25 -38.37 -7.10
C SER A 563 15.70 -38.06 -7.49
N THR A 564 15.89 -37.51 -8.69
CA THR A 564 17.21 -37.17 -9.24
C THR A 564 17.18 -35.78 -9.87
N TYR A 565 18.20 -34.96 -9.64
CA TYR A 565 18.30 -33.64 -10.26
C TYR A 565 19.20 -33.71 -11.50
N ILE A 566 18.70 -33.17 -12.61
CA ILE A 566 19.39 -33.20 -13.90
C ILE A 566 19.32 -31.81 -14.52
N THR A 567 20.46 -31.33 -15.02
CA THR A 567 20.56 -30.11 -15.83
C THR A 567 21.28 -30.45 -17.12
N ILE A 568 20.78 -30.02 -18.28
CA ILE A 568 21.33 -30.39 -19.58
C ILE A 568 21.68 -29.14 -20.37
N ASN A 569 22.96 -28.96 -20.67
CA ASN A 569 23.47 -27.87 -21.49
C ASN A 569 24.01 -28.42 -22.83
N GLY A 570 23.25 -28.30 -23.92
CA GLY A 570 23.68 -28.72 -25.27
C GLY A 570 22.53 -29.13 -26.19
N ASP A 571 22.83 -29.59 -27.41
CA ASP A 571 21.83 -30.07 -28.37
C ASP A 571 21.32 -31.48 -27.97
N ILE A 572 20.01 -31.63 -27.78
CA ILE A 572 19.36 -32.69 -26.98
C ILE A 572 18.76 -33.84 -27.81
N ARG A 573 19.17 -34.00 -29.07
CA ARG A 573 18.34 -34.73 -30.04
C ARG A 573 18.26 -36.25 -29.82
N ASP A 574 19.31 -36.91 -29.30
CA ASP A 574 19.39 -38.39 -29.35
C ASP A 574 19.92 -39.11 -28.09
N GLY A 575 19.68 -38.59 -26.87
CA GLY A 575 20.17 -39.18 -25.61
C GLY A 575 19.10 -39.81 -24.70
N TYR A 576 19.52 -40.74 -23.83
CA TYR A 576 18.69 -41.31 -22.77
C TYR A 576 19.38 -41.30 -21.39
N TYR A 577 18.57 -41.08 -20.37
CA TYR A 577 18.91 -41.06 -18.96
C TYR A 577 18.33 -42.31 -18.29
N MET A 578 19.15 -43.08 -17.58
CA MET A 578 18.73 -44.34 -16.95
C MET A 578 18.98 -44.32 -15.44
N VAL A 579 17.98 -44.77 -14.68
CA VAL A 579 18.05 -45.00 -13.22
C VAL A 579 17.79 -46.46 -12.93
N ASP A 580 18.77 -47.12 -12.33
CA ASP A 580 18.66 -48.49 -11.88
C ASP A 580 18.73 -48.58 -10.36
N LEU A 581 18.03 -49.53 -9.76
CA LEU A 581 18.17 -49.93 -8.37
C LEU A 581 18.61 -51.40 -8.32
N TYR A 582 19.77 -51.66 -7.74
CA TYR A 582 20.36 -52.99 -7.60
C TYR A 582 20.30 -53.47 -6.15
N SER A 583 19.84 -54.70 -5.92
CA SER A 583 20.05 -55.39 -4.64
C SER A 583 21.47 -55.92 -4.60
N GLN A 584 22.28 -55.48 -3.62
CA GLN A 584 23.65 -56.00 -3.45
C GLN A 584 23.65 -57.43 -2.93
N LYS A 585 22.64 -57.79 -2.13
CA LYS A 585 22.47 -59.14 -1.60
C LYS A 585 22.13 -60.13 -2.71
N ASP A 586 21.16 -59.77 -3.55
CA ASP A 586 20.65 -60.65 -4.60
C ASP A 586 21.39 -60.48 -5.94
N LYS A 587 22.35 -59.55 -6.00
CA LYS A 587 23.15 -59.18 -7.18
C LYS A 587 22.31 -58.95 -8.45
N LYS A 588 21.10 -58.42 -8.31
CA LYS A 588 20.17 -58.17 -9.43
C LYS A 588 19.60 -56.76 -9.41
N CYS A 589 19.29 -56.24 -10.60
CA CYS A 589 18.48 -55.04 -10.76
C CYS A 589 17.04 -55.35 -10.35
N ILE A 590 16.48 -54.55 -9.45
CA ILE A 590 15.10 -54.70 -8.95
C ILE A 590 14.18 -53.57 -9.42
N TYR A 591 14.74 -52.52 -10.03
CA TYR A 591 14.01 -51.46 -10.72
C TYR A 591 14.92 -50.82 -11.76
N SER A 592 14.41 -50.52 -12.94
CA SER A 592 15.11 -49.76 -13.97
C SER A 592 14.11 -48.87 -14.69
N SER A 593 14.49 -47.62 -14.93
CA SER A 593 13.70 -46.67 -15.70
C SER A 593 14.60 -45.90 -16.65
N VAL A 594 14.11 -45.69 -17.87
CA VAL A 594 14.81 -44.97 -18.95
C VAL A 594 13.95 -43.80 -19.40
N VAL A 595 14.55 -42.62 -19.51
CA VAL A 595 13.87 -41.37 -19.90
C VAL A 595 14.63 -40.73 -21.07
N PRO A 596 13.93 -40.38 -22.17
CA PRO A 596 14.53 -39.58 -23.24
C PRO A 596 14.96 -38.21 -22.72
N ILE A 597 16.19 -37.81 -23.02
CA ILE A 597 16.75 -36.53 -22.58
C ILE A 597 16.08 -35.35 -23.29
N SER A 598 15.55 -35.57 -24.50
CA SER A 598 14.86 -34.56 -25.31
C SER A 598 13.60 -33.97 -24.67
N GLY A 599 13.05 -34.59 -23.62
CA GLY A 599 11.86 -34.11 -22.90
C GLY A 599 12.15 -33.52 -21.51
N ILE A 600 13.41 -33.42 -21.09
CA ILE A 600 13.78 -32.97 -19.75
C ILE A 600 13.98 -31.45 -19.74
N VAL A 601 13.12 -30.75 -18.99
CA VAL A 601 13.34 -29.34 -18.61
C VAL A 601 14.23 -29.33 -17.38
N ASP A 602 15.25 -28.45 -17.34
CA ASP A 602 16.19 -28.32 -16.22
C ASP A 602 15.44 -28.34 -14.87
N GLY A 603 15.72 -29.37 -14.06
CA GLY A 603 14.94 -29.58 -12.83
C GLY A 603 15.00 -31.00 -12.26
N TRP A 604 14.15 -31.23 -11.25
CA TRP A 604 14.01 -32.52 -10.59
C TRP A 604 13.18 -33.50 -11.42
N GLN A 605 13.75 -34.67 -11.67
CA GLN A 605 13.03 -35.81 -12.24
C GLN A 605 12.63 -36.76 -11.12
N MET A 606 11.35 -37.07 -11.04
CA MET A 606 10.78 -37.99 -10.06
C MET A 606 10.39 -39.29 -10.75
N PHE A 607 10.83 -40.40 -10.15
CA PHE A 607 10.57 -41.76 -10.59
C PHE A 607 9.70 -42.45 -9.56
N ASP A 608 8.46 -42.72 -9.93
CA ASP A 608 7.57 -43.54 -9.13
C ASP A 608 8.03 -45.01 -9.20
N LEU A 609 8.17 -45.62 -8.02
CA LEU A 609 8.58 -47.00 -7.87
C LEU A 609 7.35 -47.87 -7.68
N ASP A 610 6.83 -48.42 -8.77
CA ASP A 610 5.69 -49.33 -8.72
C ASP A 610 6.10 -50.65 -8.07
N ASP A 611 5.60 -50.87 -6.85
CA ASP A 611 5.71 -52.12 -6.09
C ASP A 611 7.13 -52.64 -5.81
N VAL A 612 8.11 -51.74 -5.71
CA VAL A 612 9.49 -52.11 -5.34
C VAL A 612 9.57 -52.46 -3.84
N LYS A 613 9.57 -53.76 -3.55
CA LYS A 613 9.77 -54.32 -2.21
C LYS A 613 11.26 -54.37 -1.88
N VAL A 614 11.61 -53.85 -0.71
CA VAL A 614 12.97 -53.89 -0.18
C VAL A 614 12.97 -54.52 1.22
N THR A 615 14.07 -55.17 1.58
CA THR A 615 14.23 -55.76 2.91
C THR A 615 15.00 -54.77 3.78
N PRO A 616 14.45 -54.33 4.92
CA PRO A 616 15.17 -53.50 5.87
C PRO A 616 16.51 -54.14 6.27
N GLY A 617 17.58 -53.36 6.26
CA GLY A 617 18.93 -53.83 6.60
C GLY A 617 19.73 -54.43 5.44
N ASN A 618 19.12 -54.78 4.30
CA ASN A 618 19.86 -55.16 3.10
C ASN A 618 20.45 -53.92 2.41
N LYS A 619 21.62 -54.07 1.80
CA LYS A 619 22.26 -53.00 1.01
C LYS A 619 21.72 -52.99 -0.43
N TYR A 620 21.34 -51.81 -0.90
CA TYR A 620 20.91 -51.56 -2.27
C TYR A 620 21.79 -50.48 -2.90
N GLU A 621 21.86 -50.45 -4.22
CA GLU A 621 22.67 -49.50 -4.98
C GLU A 621 21.82 -48.85 -6.08
N VAL A 622 21.63 -47.53 -6.03
CA VAL A 622 21.07 -46.79 -7.15
C VAL A 622 22.19 -46.46 -8.11
N ARG A 623 21.99 -46.70 -9.40
CA ARG A 623 22.94 -46.33 -10.43
C ARG A 623 22.27 -45.46 -11.47
N ILE A 624 22.97 -44.40 -11.85
CA ILE A 624 22.52 -43.42 -12.84
C ILE A 624 23.52 -43.45 -13.99
N SER A 625 23.02 -43.51 -15.21
CA SER A 625 23.84 -43.46 -16.42
C SER A 625 23.16 -42.65 -17.51
N VAL A 626 23.98 -42.01 -18.33
CA VAL A 626 23.57 -41.28 -19.52
C VAL A 626 24.27 -41.88 -20.72
N ALA A 627 23.54 -42.09 -21.81
CA ALA A 627 24.08 -42.60 -23.07
C ALA A 627 23.35 -41.99 -24.26
N GLY A 628 23.97 -42.05 -25.44
CA GLY A 628 23.42 -41.46 -26.67
C GLY A 628 23.58 -39.93 -26.78
N VAL A 629 24.21 -39.27 -25.81
CA VAL A 629 24.45 -37.82 -25.86
C VAL A 629 25.70 -37.49 -26.69
N SER A 630 25.68 -36.36 -27.42
CA SER A 630 26.86 -35.88 -28.14
C SER A 630 27.99 -35.49 -27.18
N GLU A 631 29.24 -35.54 -27.64
CA GLU A 631 30.41 -35.10 -26.84
C GLU A 631 30.37 -33.61 -26.47
N THR A 632 29.52 -32.83 -27.15
CA THR A 632 29.28 -31.41 -26.88
C THR A 632 28.18 -31.17 -25.84
N CYS A 633 27.51 -32.21 -25.36
CA CYS A 633 26.39 -32.11 -24.41
C CYS A 633 26.89 -32.27 -22.96
N ASN A 634 26.71 -31.21 -22.16
CA ASN A 634 27.04 -31.20 -20.74
C ASN A 634 25.80 -31.55 -19.91
N VAL A 635 25.69 -32.80 -19.48
CA VAL A 635 24.68 -33.22 -18.50
C VAL A 635 25.26 -33.10 -17.10
N ASN A 636 24.71 -32.19 -16.30
CA ASN A 636 25.03 -32.02 -14.88
C ASN A 636 24.07 -32.83 -14.01
N ILE A 637 24.62 -33.66 -13.13
CA ILE A 637 23.85 -34.35 -12.09
C ILE A 637 24.17 -33.68 -10.75
N GLY A 638 23.15 -33.12 -10.11
CA GLY A 638 23.27 -32.35 -8.87
C GLY A 638 22.78 -33.12 -7.63
N VAL A 639 23.28 -32.70 -6.46
CA VAL A 639 23.07 -33.36 -5.17
C VAL A 639 22.65 -32.36 -4.10
N ILE A 640 21.63 -32.68 -3.27
CA ILE A 640 21.29 -31.92 -2.05
C ILE A 640 21.23 -32.88 -0.85
N LYS A 641 22.01 -32.59 0.20
CA LYS A 641 22.03 -33.33 1.47
C LYS A 641 20.83 -32.90 2.32
N ASN A 642 19.99 -33.84 2.77
CA ASN A 642 18.94 -33.54 3.75
C ASN A 642 19.11 -34.41 4.98
N ASN A 643 19.11 -33.79 6.16
CA ASN A 643 19.24 -34.47 7.44
C ASN A 643 17.94 -35.21 7.78
N ALA A 644 17.95 -36.53 7.56
CA ALA A 644 17.19 -37.49 8.35
C ALA A 644 18.00 -38.80 8.47
N SER A 645 19.05 -38.76 9.30
CA SER A 645 19.76 -39.93 9.84
C SER A 645 20.31 -40.98 8.83
N LEU A 646 21.42 -40.66 8.15
CA LEU A 646 22.49 -41.61 7.79
C LEU A 646 23.73 -40.76 7.43
N LYS A 647 24.71 -40.67 8.33
CA LYS A 647 26.02 -40.10 8.02
C LYS A 647 26.86 -41.20 7.37
N THR A 648 27.10 -41.09 6.06
CA THR A 648 28.19 -41.82 5.41
C THR A 648 29.01 -40.82 4.58
N LYS A 649 30.31 -40.76 4.85
CA LYS A 649 31.32 -40.02 4.08
C LYS A 649 31.90 -41.00 3.06
N ILE A 650 31.99 -40.66 1.78
CA ILE A 650 32.65 -41.51 0.78
C ILE A 650 33.52 -40.68 -0.16
N ASN A 651 34.82 -41.00 -0.18
CA ASN A 651 35.76 -40.54 -1.20
C ASN A 651 35.51 -41.29 -2.52
N ASN A 652 35.08 -40.58 -3.56
CA ASN A 652 35.17 -41.08 -4.94
C ASN A 652 36.60 -40.83 -5.46
N LYS A 653 37.26 -41.89 -5.95
CA LYS A 653 38.69 -41.85 -6.33
C LYS A 653 39.03 -41.05 -7.59
N LEU A 654 38.07 -40.46 -8.29
CA LEU A 654 38.34 -39.68 -9.51
C LEU A 654 37.99 -38.19 -9.42
N ILE A 655 37.12 -37.77 -8.49
CA ILE A 655 36.88 -36.35 -8.15
C ILE A 655 36.39 -36.30 -6.70
N ASN A 656 37.00 -35.46 -5.87
CA ASN A 656 36.88 -35.45 -4.40
C ASN A 656 35.54 -34.82 -3.91
N GLN A 657 34.38 -35.38 -4.27
CA GLN A 657 33.05 -34.84 -3.90
C GLN A 657 32.02 -35.95 -3.52
N ASP A 658 31.11 -35.64 -2.58
CA ASP A 658 30.11 -36.56 -1.99
C ASP A 658 28.77 -36.59 -2.79
N LEU A 659 28.11 -37.75 -2.90
CA LEU A 659 26.75 -37.92 -3.45
C LEU A 659 25.68 -37.98 -2.33
N ALA A 660 24.46 -37.51 -2.59
CA ALA A 660 23.32 -37.64 -1.68
C ALA A 660 22.05 -37.96 -2.47
N LEU A 661 21.33 -38.98 -2.01
CA LEU A 661 20.20 -39.60 -2.70
C LEU A 661 18.98 -39.57 -1.77
N ARG A 662 17.83 -39.07 -2.24
CA ARG A 662 16.57 -39.10 -1.46
C ARG A 662 15.73 -40.29 -1.92
N VAL A 663 15.59 -41.28 -1.03
CA VAL A 663 14.70 -42.43 -1.21
C VAL A 663 13.50 -42.25 -0.29
N TYR A 664 12.30 -42.24 -0.86
CA TYR A 664 11.07 -42.10 -0.09
C TYR A 664 10.52 -43.49 0.24
N GLY A 665 10.22 -43.71 1.53
CA GLY A 665 9.63 -44.94 2.06
C GLY A 665 8.26 -44.67 2.68
N LYS A 666 7.40 -45.68 2.68
CA LYS A 666 6.23 -45.76 3.57
C LYS A 666 6.46 -46.81 4.64
#